data_AF-L0F2L3-F1
#
_entry.id   AF-L0F2L3-F1
#
_cell.length_a   1.000
_cell.length_b   1.000
_cell.length_c   1.000
_cell.angle_alpha   90.00
_cell.angle_beta   90.00
_cell.angle_gamma   90.00
#
_symmetry.space_group_name_H-M   'P 1'
#
loop_
_entity.id
_entity.type
_entity.pdbx_description
1 polymer ?
#
loop_
_entity_poly.entity_id
_entity_poly.type
_entity_poly.pdbx_seq_one_letter_code
_entity_poly.pdbx_strand_id
1 'polypeptide(L)'
;MEFSKKIQELRNRAQESQAANKIIDMLIQLKLKNDSTTSYRWIWELIQNAKDVVNSRGKVDIFINFDESNKLIEFKHNGKLFSTENIVFLIEQVSTKDRTITDEKNKRTTGKFGTGFLTTHLLSEEVRVSGYLQDVGESPCSFSVVLDRSGTNKQSIIYAIQESCFQLDKSTTLIDNAKKINENDFNTCFTYVLNESGVLTAKKGLENLLISAPYVFAFVPEISSIIVTSGQYVQKISREEIIETNLRNAKATRTTITTEGKNKDRYIFVLGTNDLSIAVEVEAHEKYNFIAKYDSQLPRIFCDFPLLGTNDFSFPVVVNSSLFNPTEPRNGIHLTNIEHEHTTENKQKLVEACKLYIEMLDYFLEKDYEGIYNIVKIPVQPDKDWISKEWFEQEVIDSLKSRIKEIPLVCTQSGEKKTLFDDWGNPCVLIPKDADKTVRDKVWALSSKIIPHMITKREELECWYNSLWEECRTYSIVDLIERVETFDNIDELSKNVINDVSDWLNELLALFYTKENAFQNCFSRNPCIVPNQHGKFCTIDAIALDCDIDEIYKTISEIIELDFKSKLLDSSIKYEFLPIVKNFTLEDVFSEIEKKLHTPNPKAEDFYKRIICLQAEQNEEQDDFLNLFNKDSWKRNKVSKHSKEILKAALKFWREKISKQIGSYECVENFTSRSCFSNEQKAVTWLSRFIQILVKYEQENLLDRIAILPDQYGSFKKCAELSLDSGEIEEILKDACKYAGYDVRETLLLKDVYLKLPKNRTVYLEDISEKITKYVKENKNNIGRNNSEEKEVFQKTYLWLRENLANETVKNCFKELLTNLHWFYNDNDIAENMFKVDEYNDMLKKYGVSGMQELERILSRSAIECNSREAVEISKELLAQWGIATEDELSRALSNNVLGADFIHNSKPDFGIFNYVKEILARSKNNVIEYLSKQAEYDVSECIEISKTIFIVKKHDIQIYIIARPSDYGQIILYYDSELDLLDYEKDCELWVEDGKSNPQKITFGKILKLTGVNKILLRSIRENG
;
A
#
# COMPACT_ATOMS: atom_id res chain seq x y z
N MET A 1 11.89 -82.61 78.28
CA MET A 1 12.07 -81.34 77.55
C MET A 1 11.46 -80.22 78.39
N GLU A 2 12.30 -79.31 78.89
CA GLU A 2 11.91 -78.21 79.78
C GLU A 2 10.97 -77.21 79.07
N PHE A 3 10.01 -76.65 79.81
CA PHE A 3 9.10 -75.60 79.34
C PHE A 3 9.82 -74.41 78.69
N SER A 4 11.06 -74.12 79.11
CA SER A 4 11.92 -73.09 78.50
C SER A 4 12.16 -73.33 77.01
N LYS A 5 12.46 -74.57 76.59
CA LYS A 5 12.60 -74.91 75.16
C LYS A 5 11.28 -74.75 74.39
N LYS A 6 10.15 -75.13 74.98
CA LYS A 6 8.82 -74.93 74.36
C LYS A 6 8.47 -73.44 74.21
N ILE A 7 8.79 -72.60 75.19
CA ILE A 7 8.56 -71.15 75.12
C ILE A 7 9.44 -70.52 74.05
N GLN A 8 10.72 -70.92 73.96
CA GLN A 8 11.64 -70.44 72.93
C GLN A 8 11.19 -70.88 71.53
N GLU A 9 10.81 -72.14 71.35
CA GLU A 9 10.26 -72.66 70.09
C GLU A 9 8.94 -71.97 69.69
N LEU A 10 8.10 -71.59 70.64
CA LEU A 10 6.88 -70.82 70.37
C LEU A 10 7.18 -69.37 69.99
N ARG A 11 8.13 -68.71 70.67
CA ARG A 11 8.58 -67.35 70.34
C ARG A 11 9.21 -67.29 68.95
N ASN A 12 10.10 -68.23 68.63
CA ASN A 12 10.72 -68.32 67.30
C ASN A 12 9.65 -68.55 66.22
N ARG A 13 8.72 -69.50 66.42
CA ARG A 13 7.61 -69.73 65.48
C ARG A 13 6.69 -68.51 65.34
N ALA A 14 6.45 -67.76 66.41
CA ALA A 14 5.65 -66.53 66.36
C ALA A 14 6.34 -65.43 65.56
N GLN A 15 7.67 -65.27 65.73
CA GLN A 15 8.48 -64.31 64.99
C GLN A 15 8.52 -64.66 63.49
N GLU A 16 8.80 -65.91 63.12
CA GLU A 16 8.77 -66.39 61.72
C GLU A 16 7.38 -66.17 61.10
N SER A 17 6.32 -66.47 61.86
CA SER A 17 4.93 -66.25 61.45
C SER A 17 4.62 -64.77 61.21
N GLN A 18 5.14 -63.87 62.05
CA GLN A 18 4.95 -62.43 61.91
C GLN A 18 5.72 -61.88 60.71
N ALA A 19 6.96 -62.33 60.51
CA ALA A 19 7.76 -62.00 59.33
C ALA A 19 7.06 -62.45 58.04
N ALA A 20 6.57 -63.69 57.98
CA ALA A 20 5.88 -64.23 56.83
C ALA A 20 4.59 -63.47 56.50
N ASN A 21 3.77 -63.13 57.50
CA ASN A 21 2.56 -62.31 57.28
C ASN A 21 2.91 -60.93 56.73
N LYS A 22 3.91 -60.26 57.30
CA LYS A 22 4.37 -58.94 56.85
C LYS A 22 4.85 -58.98 55.40
N ILE A 23 5.62 -59.99 55.02
CA ILE A 23 6.08 -60.21 53.65
C ILE A 23 4.89 -60.38 52.70
N ILE A 24 3.93 -61.25 53.05
CA ILE A 24 2.74 -61.51 52.23
C ILE A 24 1.92 -60.23 52.03
N ASP A 25 1.60 -59.52 53.11
CA ASP A 25 0.79 -58.30 53.06
C ASP A 25 1.47 -57.23 52.18
N MET A 26 2.78 -57.07 52.32
CA MET A 26 3.54 -56.11 51.51
C MET A 26 3.63 -56.51 50.04
N LEU A 27 3.86 -57.79 49.73
CA LEU A 27 3.91 -58.28 48.34
C LEU A 27 2.55 -58.16 47.66
N ILE A 28 1.45 -58.44 48.37
CA ILE A 28 0.09 -58.23 47.87
C ILE A 28 -0.13 -56.75 47.58
N GLN A 29 0.23 -55.85 48.49
CA GLN A 29 0.12 -54.41 48.25
C GLN A 29 0.95 -53.95 47.06
N LEU A 30 2.17 -54.46 46.91
CA LEU A 30 3.04 -54.15 45.77
C LEU A 30 2.44 -54.63 44.45
N LYS A 31 1.90 -55.86 44.40
CA LYS A 31 1.24 -56.42 43.20
C LYS A 31 -0.05 -55.68 42.84
N LEU A 32 -0.87 -55.32 43.82
CA LEU A 32 -2.15 -54.62 43.61
C LEU A 32 -1.96 -53.14 43.23
N LYS A 33 -0.90 -52.50 43.72
CA LYS A 33 -0.57 -51.09 43.43
C LYS A 33 0.49 -50.93 42.33
N ASN A 34 0.84 -51.99 41.60
CA ASN A 34 1.88 -51.96 40.57
C ASN A 34 1.42 -51.14 39.35
N ASP A 35 1.56 -49.83 39.42
CA ASP A 35 1.42 -48.92 38.30
C ASP A 35 2.77 -48.68 37.60
N SER A 36 2.76 -47.88 36.53
CA SER A 36 3.98 -47.53 35.81
C SER A 36 5.02 -46.82 36.69
N THR A 37 4.60 -46.03 37.69
CA THR A 37 5.51 -45.28 38.58
C THR A 37 6.22 -46.18 39.59
N THR A 38 5.56 -47.25 40.02
CA THR A 38 6.09 -48.26 40.95
C THR A 38 7.19 -49.10 40.30
N SER A 39 7.13 -49.31 38.98
CA SER A 39 8.10 -50.12 38.22
C SER A 39 9.52 -49.55 38.20
N TYR A 40 9.71 -48.26 38.47
CA TYR A 40 11.05 -47.65 38.56
C TYR A 40 11.64 -47.72 39.97
N ARG A 41 10.86 -48.08 40.99
CA ARG A 41 11.25 -47.92 42.40
C ARG A 41 12.43 -48.80 42.79
N TRP A 42 12.51 -50.01 42.24
CA TRP A 42 13.51 -51.00 42.61
C TRP A 42 14.95 -50.48 42.49
N ILE A 43 15.27 -49.70 41.44
CA ILE A 43 16.64 -49.27 41.17
C ILE A 43 17.08 -48.23 42.18
N TRP A 44 16.20 -47.29 42.53
CA TRP A 44 16.49 -46.26 43.51
C TRP A 44 16.56 -46.81 44.92
N GLU A 45 15.78 -47.83 45.26
CA GLU A 45 15.88 -48.53 46.55
C GLU A 45 17.22 -49.29 46.68
N LEU A 46 17.71 -49.93 45.62
CA LEU A 46 19.03 -50.56 45.62
C LEU A 46 20.17 -49.55 45.68
N ILE A 47 20.08 -48.44 44.93
CA ILE A 47 21.06 -47.35 44.99
C ILE A 47 21.07 -46.71 46.38
N GLN A 48 19.90 -46.53 47.00
CA GLN A 48 19.79 -46.03 48.36
C GLN A 48 20.46 -46.98 49.37
N ASN A 49 20.19 -48.29 49.26
CA ASN A 49 20.85 -49.29 50.11
C ASN A 49 22.38 -49.22 49.96
N ALA A 50 22.88 -49.05 48.72
CA ALA A 50 24.31 -48.89 48.45
C ALA A 50 24.89 -47.59 49.05
N LYS A 51 24.15 -46.46 48.97
CA LYS A 51 24.50 -45.17 49.61
C LYS A 51 24.66 -45.32 51.11
N ASP A 52 23.81 -46.09 51.78
CA ASP A 52 23.82 -46.22 53.23
C ASP A 52 25.04 -47.02 53.76
N VAL A 53 25.74 -47.74 52.88
CA VAL A 53 26.92 -48.56 53.20
C VAL A 53 28.17 -48.09 52.45
N VAL A 54 28.46 -46.78 52.45
CA VAL A 54 29.68 -46.24 51.84
C VAL A 54 30.97 -46.91 52.34
N ASN A 55 31.91 -47.09 51.42
CA ASN A 55 33.24 -47.62 51.72
C ASN A 55 34.10 -46.63 52.55
N SER A 56 35.34 -47.00 52.85
CA SER A 56 36.30 -46.22 53.64
C SER A 56 36.57 -44.81 53.08
N ARG A 57 36.35 -44.59 51.78
CA ARG A 57 36.44 -43.27 51.12
C ARG A 57 35.20 -42.40 51.36
N GLY A 58 34.18 -42.93 52.04
CA GLY A 58 32.88 -42.29 52.19
C GLY A 58 32.09 -42.24 50.88
N LYS A 59 32.41 -43.11 49.91
CA LYS A 59 31.76 -43.19 48.59
C LYS A 59 31.26 -44.60 48.28
N VAL A 60 30.48 -44.72 47.22
CA VAL A 60 30.11 -46.00 46.61
C VAL A 60 30.12 -45.92 45.09
N ASP A 61 30.64 -46.96 44.45
CA ASP A 61 30.54 -47.24 43.03
C ASP A 61 29.53 -48.36 42.82
N ILE A 62 28.70 -48.24 41.78
CA ILE A 62 27.61 -49.16 41.48
C ILE A 62 27.81 -49.72 40.07
N PHE A 63 27.57 -51.02 39.91
CA PHE A 63 27.62 -51.73 38.65
C PHE A 63 26.34 -52.52 38.44
N ILE A 64 25.68 -52.28 37.31
CA ILE A 64 24.42 -52.92 36.94
C ILE A 64 24.65 -53.66 35.62
N ASN A 65 24.37 -54.97 35.61
CA ASN A 65 24.46 -55.80 34.43
C ASN A 65 23.08 -56.36 34.09
N PHE A 66 22.56 -55.98 32.92
CA PHE A 66 21.26 -56.40 32.44
C PHE A 66 21.41 -57.28 31.20
N ASP A 67 21.27 -58.59 31.40
CA ASP A 67 21.29 -59.60 30.35
C ASP A 67 19.85 -59.96 29.95
N GLU A 68 19.34 -59.28 28.92
CA GLU A 68 18.00 -59.52 28.41
C GLU A 68 17.83 -60.95 27.85
N SER A 69 18.88 -61.53 27.26
CA SER A 69 18.82 -62.85 26.62
C SER A 69 18.65 -63.96 27.66
N ASN A 70 19.40 -63.88 28.75
CA ASN A 70 19.30 -64.81 29.86
C ASN A 70 18.25 -64.39 30.91
N LYS A 71 17.50 -63.31 30.65
CA LYS A 71 16.51 -62.71 31.56
C LYS A 71 17.07 -62.53 32.97
N LEU A 72 18.23 -61.89 33.08
CA LEU A 72 18.96 -61.76 34.34
C LEU A 72 19.40 -60.32 34.54
N ILE A 73 19.27 -59.80 35.77
CA ILE A 73 19.86 -58.52 36.15
C ILE A 73 20.66 -58.66 37.44
N GLU A 74 21.88 -58.14 37.42
CA GLU A 74 22.77 -58.07 38.57
C GLU A 74 22.94 -56.61 39.00
N PHE A 75 22.76 -56.34 40.29
CA PHE A 75 23.11 -55.08 40.92
C PHE A 75 24.27 -55.32 41.88
N LYS A 76 25.40 -54.66 41.63
CA LYS A 76 26.62 -54.81 42.41
C LYS A 76 27.10 -53.46 42.94
N HIS A 77 27.71 -53.43 44.13
CA HIS A 77 28.32 -52.22 44.67
C HIS A 77 29.59 -52.55 45.49
N ASN A 78 30.48 -51.56 45.62
CA ASN A 78 31.74 -51.68 46.38
C ASN A 78 31.66 -51.04 47.78
N GLY A 79 30.47 -51.07 48.37
CA GLY A 79 30.23 -50.55 49.71
C GLY A 79 30.80 -51.45 50.81
N LYS A 80 30.47 -51.16 52.07
CA LYS A 80 30.84 -52.02 53.20
C LYS A 80 30.27 -53.43 53.02
N LEU A 81 31.02 -54.40 53.55
CA LEU A 81 30.63 -55.80 53.61
C LEU A 81 29.40 -55.99 54.52
N PHE A 82 28.70 -57.11 54.37
CA PHE A 82 27.57 -57.44 55.25
C PHE A 82 28.07 -57.77 56.66
N SER A 83 27.31 -57.38 57.68
CA SER A 83 27.40 -58.01 59.00
C SER A 83 26.43 -59.20 59.05
N THR A 84 26.64 -60.11 60.00
CA THR A 84 25.70 -61.21 60.25
C THR A 84 24.29 -60.68 60.55
N GLU A 85 24.22 -59.59 61.31
CA GLU A 85 22.97 -58.90 61.61
C GLU A 85 22.25 -58.40 60.34
N ASN A 86 22.98 -57.72 59.44
CA ASN A 86 22.40 -57.14 58.23
C ASN A 86 21.81 -58.19 57.29
N ILE A 87 22.51 -59.32 57.09
CA ILE A 87 22.03 -60.37 56.19
C ILE A 87 20.84 -61.13 56.79
N VAL A 88 20.84 -61.39 58.11
CA VAL A 88 19.70 -62.03 58.79
C VAL A 88 18.48 -61.11 58.75
N PHE A 89 18.63 -59.81 58.98
CA PHE A 89 17.51 -58.86 58.89
C PHE A 89 16.96 -58.73 57.48
N LEU A 90 17.79 -58.89 56.45
CA LEU A 90 17.35 -58.95 55.06
C LEU A 90 16.49 -60.20 54.79
N ILE A 91 16.91 -61.36 55.31
CA ILE A 91 16.20 -62.65 55.19
C ILE A 91 14.88 -62.63 55.96
N GLU A 92 14.88 -62.19 57.21
CA GLU A 92 13.70 -62.20 58.09
C GLU A 92 12.80 -60.96 57.95
N GLN A 93 13.22 -59.94 57.20
CA GLN A 93 12.47 -58.70 57.00
C GLN A 93 12.16 -57.93 58.30
N VAL A 94 13.13 -57.96 59.21
CA VAL A 94 13.10 -57.22 60.48
C VAL A 94 13.49 -55.76 60.22
N SER A 95 12.61 -54.84 60.59
CA SER A 95 12.83 -53.39 60.45
C SER A 95 13.34 -52.85 61.78
N THR A 96 14.63 -52.55 61.88
CA THR A 96 15.27 -52.17 63.16
C THR A 96 15.60 -50.68 63.30
N LYS A 97 15.56 -49.87 62.23
CA LYS A 97 15.85 -48.43 62.32
C LYS A 97 14.55 -47.62 62.33
N ASP A 98 14.19 -47.11 63.51
CA ASP A 98 13.29 -45.97 63.63
C ASP A 98 13.96 -44.70 63.10
N ARG A 99 13.16 -43.75 62.60
CA ARG A 99 13.63 -42.40 62.22
C ARG A 99 13.95 -41.57 63.48
N THR A 100 14.79 -42.07 64.37
CA THR A 100 15.28 -41.30 65.51
C THR A 100 16.59 -40.62 65.16
N ILE A 101 16.72 -39.36 65.58
CA ILE A 101 17.97 -38.59 65.48
C ILE A 101 19.02 -39.40 66.24
N THR A 102 20.05 -39.88 65.55
CA THR A 102 21.20 -40.47 66.20
C THR A 102 22.14 -39.35 66.63
N ASP A 103 22.64 -39.41 67.87
CA ASP A 103 23.52 -38.40 68.48
C ASP A 103 24.86 -38.21 67.74
N GLU A 104 25.18 -39.10 66.79
CA GLU A 104 26.35 -38.98 65.93
C GLU A 104 25.99 -38.26 64.61
N LYS A 105 26.14 -36.93 64.64
CA LYS A 105 26.10 -36.01 63.48
C LYS A 105 24.78 -35.90 62.73
N ASN A 106 23.69 -35.39 63.33
CA ASN A 106 22.53 -34.79 62.61
C ASN A 106 22.10 -35.47 61.29
N LYS A 107 22.25 -36.79 61.15
CA LYS A 107 22.00 -37.52 59.90
C LYS A 107 20.74 -38.35 60.11
N ARG A 108 19.61 -37.86 59.60
CA ARG A 108 18.41 -38.69 59.44
C ARG A 108 18.75 -39.80 58.44
N THR A 109 18.62 -41.07 58.83
CA THR A 109 18.75 -42.18 57.87
C THR A 109 17.57 -42.14 56.89
N THR A 110 17.84 -42.19 55.59
CA THR A 110 16.87 -41.91 54.51
C THR A 110 15.74 -42.94 54.32
N GLY A 111 15.52 -43.86 55.26
CA GLY A 111 14.47 -44.88 55.19
C GLY A 111 14.33 -45.73 56.46
N LYS A 112 13.18 -46.42 56.59
CA LYS A 112 13.01 -47.54 57.53
C LYS A 112 13.66 -48.78 56.89
N PHE A 113 14.61 -49.42 57.58
CA PHE A 113 15.27 -50.62 57.07
C PHE A 113 14.26 -51.74 56.81
N GLY A 114 14.44 -52.49 55.70
CA GLY A 114 13.68 -53.72 55.38
C GLY A 114 12.56 -53.55 54.35
N THR A 115 11.72 -52.51 54.44
CA THR A 115 10.55 -52.42 53.53
C THR A 115 10.90 -52.07 52.08
N GLY A 116 11.95 -51.27 51.86
CA GLY A 116 12.42 -50.87 50.55
C GLY A 116 12.95 -52.04 49.69
N PHE A 117 13.63 -53.01 50.31
CA PHE A 117 14.18 -54.16 49.57
C PHE A 117 13.07 -55.08 49.03
N LEU A 118 11.93 -55.20 49.72
CA LEU A 118 10.79 -55.98 49.21
C LEU A 118 10.27 -55.45 47.87
N THR A 119 10.39 -54.15 47.60
CA THR A 119 10.00 -53.56 46.31
C THR A 119 10.81 -54.11 45.14
N THR A 120 12.05 -54.57 45.39
CA THR A 120 12.89 -55.17 44.35
C THR A 120 12.36 -56.51 43.87
N HIS A 121 11.43 -57.13 44.60
CA HIS A 121 10.77 -58.36 44.17
C HIS A 121 9.74 -58.12 43.05
N LEU A 122 9.51 -56.86 42.66
CA LEU A 122 8.83 -56.52 41.40
C LEU A 122 9.66 -56.94 40.17
N LEU A 123 10.99 -57.02 40.30
CA LEU A 123 11.86 -57.59 39.26
C LEU A 123 11.74 -59.11 39.20
N SER A 124 11.82 -59.75 40.38
CA SER A 124 11.73 -61.20 40.52
C SER A 124 11.30 -61.59 41.92
N GLU A 125 10.45 -62.61 42.03
CA GLU A 125 10.07 -63.21 43.32
C GLU A 125 11.24 -63.96 43.98
N GLU A 126 12.29 -64.29 43.21
CA GLU A 126 13.50 -64.97 43.69
C GLU A 126 14.74 -64.10 43.47
N VAL A 127 15.47 -63.83 44.55
CA VAL A 127 16.67 -62.98 44.51
C VAL A 127 17.85 -63.71 45.13
N ARG A 128 18.94 -63.87 44.38
CA ARG A 128 20.19 -64.39 44.93
C ARG A 128 21.05 -63.25 45.46
N VAL A 129 21.42 -63.32 46.72
CA VAL A 129 22.31 -62.37 47.39
C VAL A 129 23.65 -63.05 47.64
N SER A 130 24.73 -62.45 47.19
CA SER A 130 26.09 -62.97 47.35
C SER A 130 27.07 -61.86 47.66
N GLY A 131 28.14 -62.20 48.36
CA GLY A 131 29.18 -61.26 48.71
C GLY A 131 30.03 -61.74 49.87
N TYR A 132 30.58 -60.79 50.62
CA TYR A 132 31.37 -61.04 51.81
C TYR A 132 30.67 -60.55 53.07
N LEU A 133 30.85 -61.32 54.14
CA LEU A 133 30.34 -61.06 55.47
C LEU A 133 31.52 -60.86 56.43
N GLN A 134 31.48 -59.81 57.25
CA GLN A 134 32.50 -59.50 58.22
C GLN A 134 31.91 -58.74 59.42
N ASP A 135 31.94 -59.37 60.60
CA ASP A 135 31.62 -58.72 61.87
C ASP A 135 32.88 -58.10 62.52
N VAL A 136 32.67 -57.21 63.50
CA VAL A 136 33.75 -56.45 64.13
C VAL A 136 34.74 -57.37 64.83
N GLY A 137 35.97 -57.44 64.32
CA GLY A 137 37.04 -58.27 64.89
C GLY A 137 37.11 -59.69 64.31
N GLU A 138 36.25 -60.05 63.36
CA GLU A 138 36.24 -61.36 62.70
C GLU A 138 36.87 -61.34 61.30
N SER A 139 37.38 -62.50 60.87
CA SER A 139 37.86 -62.70 59.49
C SER A 139 36.67 -62.74 58.52
N PRO A 140 36.81 -62.20 57.31
CA PRO A 140 35.71 -62.18 56.35
C PRO A 140 35.41 -63.58 55.79
N CYS A 141 34.13 -63.84 55.56
CA CYS A 141 33.61 -65.06 54.95
C CYS A 141 32.86 -64.73 53.67
N SER A 142 32.93 -65.58 52.64
CA SER A 142 32.04 -65.47 51.47
C SER A 142 30.74 -66.20 51.73
N PHE A 143 29.61 -65.66 51.24
CA PHE A 143 28.31 -66.30 51.31
C PHE A 143 27.52 -66.17 50.00
N SER A 144 26.54 -67.05 49.80
CA SER A 144 25.55 -66.95 48.73
C SER A 144 24.25 -67.58 49.18
N VAL A 145 23.19 -66.78 49.25
CA VAL A 145 21.85 -67.19 49.71
C VAL A 145 20.79 -66.80 48.69
N VAL A 146 19.73 -67.60 48.56
CA VAL A 146 18.56 -67.29 47.74
C VAL A 146 17.42 -66.86 48.64
N LEU A 147 16.86 -65.68 48.37
CA LEU A 147 15.65 -65.16 49.00
C LEU A 147 14.46 -65.49 48.09
N ASP A 148 13.68 -66.51 48.45
CA ASP A 148 12.48 -66.91 47.71
C ASP A 148 11.21 -66.32 48.36
N ARG A 149 10.45 -65.57 47.57
CA ARG A 149 9.18 -64.94 47.93
C ARG A 149 8.01 -65.36 47.04
N SER A 150 8.15 -66.43 46.26
CA SER A 150 7.12 -66.96 45.35
C SER A 150 5.95 -67.64 46.06
N GLY A 151 6.12 -67.97 47.35
CA GLY A 151 5.11 -68.65 48.16
C GLY A 151 3.78 -67.90 48.26
N THR A 152 2.66 -68.58 48.02
CA THR A 152 1.31 -68.00 48.05
C THR A 152 0.60 -68.10 49.40
N ASN A 153 1.20 -68.83 50.34
CA ASN A 153 0.65 -69.03 51.68
C ASN A 153 1.71 -68.87 52.76
N LYS A 154 1.25 -68.59 53.99
CA LYS A 154 2.11 -68.35 55.15
C LYS A 154 3.14 -69.45 55.39
N GLN A 155 2.75 -70.72 55.27
CA GLN A 155 3.65 -71.85 55.54
C GLN A 155 4.78 -71.94 54.50
N SER A 156 4.47 -71.68 53.22
CA SER A 156 5.48 -71.65 52.16
C SER A 156 6.52 -70.54 52.35
N ILE A 157 6.11 -69.34 52.79
CA ILE A 157 7.03 -68.24 53.08
C ILE A 157 7.89 -68.54 54.33
N ILE A 158 7.32 -69.14 55.38
CA ILE A 158 8.11 -69.57 56.55
C ILE A 158 9.18 -70.57 56.14
N TYR A 159 8.82 -71.56 55.32
CA TYR A 159 9.77 -72.56 54.82
C TYR A 159 10.89 -71.90 53.99
N ALA A 160 10.55 -70.95 53.12
CA ALA A 160 11.54 -70.22 52.31
C ALA A 160 12.52 -69.38 53.18
N ILE A 161 12.02 -68.74 54.26
CA ILE A 161 12.87 -68.03 55.24
C ILE A 161 13.84 -69.01 55.92
N GLN A 162 13.33 -70.14 56.39
CA GLN A 162 14.15 -71.17 57.06
C GLN A 162 15.22 -71.76 56.12
N GLU A 163 14.84 -72.03 54.87
CA GLU A 163 15.77 -72.52 53.85
C GLU A 163 16.85 -71.47 53.52
N SER A 164 16.49 -70.18 53.47
CA SER A 164 17.46 -69.08 53.29
C SER A 164 18.47 -69.03 54.44
N CYS A 165 18.01 -69.13 55.69
CA CYS A 165 18.90 -69.18 56.86
C CYS A 165 19.81 -70.42 56.84
N PHE A 166 19.29 -71.57 56.44
CA PHE A 166 20.07 -72.80 56.30
C PHE A 166 21.13 -72.71 55.18
N GLN A 167 20.79 -72.08 54.05
CA GLN A 167 21.74 -71.80 52.98
C GLN A 167 22.85 -70.84 53.42
N LEU A 168 22.52 -69.82 54.23
CA LEU A 168 23.52 -68.90 54.77
C LEU A 168 24.54 -69.65 55.64
N ASP A 169 24.07 -70.49 56.56
CA ASP A 169 24.93 -71.31 57.43
C ASP A 169 25.83 -72.26 56.61
N LYS A 170 25.27 -72.93 55.59
CA LYS A 170 26.02 -73.85 54.72
C LYS A 170 26.97 -73.20 53.72
N SER A 171 26.62 -72.02 53.20
CA SER A 171 27.39 -71.36 52.14
C SER A 171 28.56 -70.52 52.66
N THR A 172 28.60 -70.28 53.98
CA THR A 172 29.64 -69.48 54.62
C THR A 172 30.98 -70.21 54.54
N THR A 173 31.89 -69.69 53.72
CA THR A 173 33.24 -70.23 53.55
C THR A 173 34.27 -69.22 54.06
N LEU A 174 35.13 -69.65 54.98
CA LEU A 174 36.23 -68.84 55.50
C LEU A 174 37.20 -68.50 54.36
N ILE A 175 37.54 -67.22 54.24
CA ILE A 175 38.56 -66.78 53.30
C ILE A 175 39.92 -66.92 53.97
N ASP A 176 40.88 -67.46 53.24
CA ASP A 176 42.24 -67.61 53.72
C ASP A 176 42.80 -66.24 54.15
N ASN A 177 43.31 -66.13 55.38
CA ASN A 177 43.71 -64.85 56.02
C ASN A 177 44.76 -64.05 55.21
N ALA A 178 45.41 -64.67 54.22
CA ALA A 178 46.35 -64.04 53.30
C ALA A 178 45.69 -63.21 52.17
N LYS A 179 44.41 -63.43 51.85
CA LYS A 179 43.68 -62.66 50.82
C LYS A 179 42.99 -61.45 51.45
N LYS A 180 43.62 -60.28 51.33
CA LYS A 180 42.97 -59.00 51.65
C LYS A 180 41.86 -58.73 50.62
N ILE A 181 40.61 -58.59 51.08
CA ILE A 181 39.50 -58.18 50.21
C ILE A 181 39.79 -56.78 49.68
N ASN A 182 39.74 -56.61 48.35
CA ASN A 182 39.89 -55.32 47.73
C ASN A 182 38.57 -54.56 47.82
N GLU A 183 38.56 -53.48 48.59
CA GLU A 183 37.38 -52.64 48.80
C GLU A 183 36.90 -51.93 47.52
N ASN A 184 37.74 -51.83 46.48
CA ASN A 184 37.34 -51.28 45.20
C ASN A 184 36.55 -52.28 44.33
N ASP A 185 36.61 -53.58 44.64
CA ASP A 185 35.85 -54.59 43.92
C ASP A 185 34.37 -54.53 44.31
N PHE A 186 33.49 -54.94 43.40
CA PHE A 186 32.05 -54.98 43.64
C PHE A 186 31.67 -56.19 44.52
N ASN A 187 31.97 -56.06 45.81
CA ASN A 187 31.93 -57.12 46.82
C ASN A 187 30.53 -57.54 47.27
N THR A 188 29.50 -56.77 46.93
CA THR A 188 28.10 -57.10 47.19
C THR A 188 27.35 -57.22 45.87
N CYS A 189 26.59 -58.30 45.68
CA CYS A 189 25.85 -58.59 44.46
C CYS A 189 24.44 -59.14 44.76
N PHE A 190 23.45 -58.50 44.16
CA PHE A 190 22.06 -58.96 44.09
C PHE A 190 21.74 -59.40 42.66
N THR A 191 21.34 -60.65 42.47
CA THR A 191 21.01 -61.22 41.16
C THR A 191 19.54 -61.59 41.12
N TYR A 192 18.81 -61.04 40.14
CA TYR A 192 17.39 -61.28 39.94
C TYR A 192 17.18 -62.09 38.66
N VAL A 193 16.44 -63.20 38.79
CA VAL A 193 16.03 -64.02 37.64
C VAL A 193 14.68 -63.52 37.15
N LEU A 194 14.65 -62.88 35.99
CA LEU A 194 13.49 -62.12 35.51
C LEU A 194 12.52 -63.01 34.73
N ASN A 195 11.22 -62.74 34.92
CA ASN A 195 10.19 -63.14 33.97
C ASN A 195 9.94 -62.02 32.94
N GLU A 196 8.98 -62.16 32.03
CA GLU A 196 8.68 -61.15 31.01
C GLU A 196 8.29 -59.79 31.61
N SER A 197 7.50 -59.79 32.69
CA SER A 197 7.14 -58.57 33.42
C SER A 197 8.36 -57.93 34.11
N GLY A 198 9.26 -58.76 34.66
CA GLY A 198 10.51 -58.35 35.28
C GLY A 198 11.47 -57.70 34.28
N VAL A 199 11.56 -58.23 33.05
CA VAL A 199 12.34 -57.63 31.95
C VAL A 199 11.81 -56.23 31.61
N LEU A 200 10.49 -56.05 31.50
CA LEU A 200 9.89 -54.75 31.25
C LEU A 200 10.14 -53.76 32.41
N THR A 201 10.04 -54.24 33.65
CA THR A 201 10.30 -53.46 34.88
C THR A 201 11.77 -53.04 34.99
N ALA A 202 12.71 -53.91 34.61
CA ALA A 202 14.13 -53.61 34.56
C ALA A 202 14.43 -52.51 33.54
N LYS A 203 13.94 -52.64 32.30
CA LYS A 203 14.12 -51.64 31.24
C LYS A 203 13.62 -50.27 31.66
N LYS A 204 12.38 -50.21 32.16
CA LYS A 204 11.77 -48.99 32.71
C LYS A 204 12.65 -48.35 33.78
N GLY A 205 13.09 -49.13 34.78
CA GLY A 205 13.96 -48.64 35.86
C GLY A 205 15.28 -48.04 35.34
N LEU A 206 15.92 -48.72 34.37
CA LEU A 206 17.17 -48.26 33.76
C LEU A 206 16.96 -46.98 32.94
N GLU A 207 15.86 -46.85 32.18
CA GLU A 207 15.53 -45.62 31.45
C GLU A 207 15.37 -44.43 32.40
N ASN A 208 14.62 -44.59 33.50
CA ASN A 208 14.44 -43.52 34.49
C ASN A 208 15.75 -43.14 35.21
N LEU A 209 16.63 -44.13 35.44
CA LEU A 209 17.97 -43.90 36.00
C LEU A 209 18.76 -42.90 35.15
N LEU A 210 18.77 -43.06 33.83
CA LEU A 210 19.53 -42.17 32.93
C LEU A 210 19.03 -40.71 32.97
N ILE A 211 17.72 -40.54 33.17
CA ILE A 211 17.08 -39.22 33.25
C ILE A 211 17.43 -38.54 34.58
N SER A 212 17.28 -39.26 35.69
CA SER A 212 17.37 -38.66 37.03
C SER A 212 18.78 -38.74 37.66
N ALA A 213 19.67 -39.60 37.16
CA ALA A 213 21.01 -39.78 37.71
C ALA A 213 21.81 -38.47 37.82
N PRO A 214 21.85 -37.57 36.82
CA PRO A 214 22.59 -36.31 36.96
C PRO A 214 22.14 -35.45 38.15
N TYR A 215 20.83 -35.42 38.44
CA TYR A 215 20.28 -34.73 39.60
C TYR A 215 20.68 -35.44 40.90
N VAL A 216 20.62 -36.78 40.94
CA VAL A 216 21.11 -37.55 42.09
C VAL A 216 22.60 -37.33 42.33
N PHE A 217 23.42 -37.25 41.28
CA PHE A 217 24.83 -36.88 41.40
C PHE A 217 25.03 -35.42 41.87
N ALA A 218 24.06 -34.52 41.67
CA ALA A 218 24.13 -33.18 42.24
C ALA A 218 23.76 -33.15 43.73
N PHE A 219 22.84 -34.02 44.17
CA PHE A 219 22.30 -34.04 45.54
C PHE A 219 23.03 -35.00 46.50
N VAL A 220 23.48 -36.16 46.02
CA VAL A 220 23.96 -37.27 46.87
C VAL A 220 25.48 -37.44 46.72
N PRO A 221 26.30 -36.74 47.53
CA PRO A 221 27.76 -36.78 47.41
C PRO A 221 28.35 -38.19 47.54
N GLU A 222 27.71 -39.08 48.30
CA GLU A 222 28.17 -40.46 48.54
C GLU A 222 28.29 -41.30 47.26
N ILE A 223 27.49 -41.06 46.23
CA ILE A 223 27.58 -41.83 44.98
C ILE A 223 28.68 -41.24 44.10
N SER A 224 29.60 -42.11 43.65
CA SER A 224 30.77 -41.71 42.84
C SER A 224 30.64 -42.09 41.38
N SER A 225 30.19 -43.31 41.07
CA SER A 225 29.86 -43.71 39.70
C SER A 225 28.79 -44.80 39.64
N ILE A 226 28.07 -44.85 38.53
CA ILE A 226 27.12 -45.90 38.18
C ILE A 226 27.48 -46.41 36.78
N ILE A 227 27.76 -47.70 36.65
CA ILE A 227 28.05 -48.36 35.37
C ILE A 227 26.88 -49.28 35.04
N VAL A 228 26.29 -49.12 33.85
CA VAL A 228 25.22 -49.96 33.33
C VAL A 228 25.73 -50.70 32.10
N THR A 229 25.53 -52.01 32.06
CA THR A 229 25.90 -52.89 30.95
C THR A 229 24.70 -53.68 30.45
N SER A 230 24.55 -53.82 29.14
CA SER A 230 23.53 -54.67 28.52
C SER A 230 24.03 -55.26 27.20
N GLY A 231 24.43 -56.52 27.19
CA GLY A 231 25.14 -57.13 26.06
C GLY A 231 26.47 -56.41 25.76
N GLN A 232 26.60 -55.82 24.57
CA GLN A 232 27.78 -55.02 24.18
C GLN A 232 27.68 -53.55 24.63
N TYR A 233 26.49 -53.10 25.04
CA TYR A 233 26.26 -51.73 25.46
C TYR A 233 26.88 -51.50 26.85
N VAL A 234 27.73 -50.49 26.97
CA VAL A 234 28.33 -50.05 28.24
C VAL A 234 28.16 -48.56 28.38
N GLN A 235 27.55 -48.16 29.50
CA GLN A 235 27.37 -46.76 29.86
C GLN A 235 27.85 -46.50 31.29
N LYS A 236 28.71 -45.51 31.47
CA LYS A 236 29.19 -45.06 32.78
C LYS A 236 28.72 -43.63 33.04
N ILE A 237 28.16 -43.42 34.22
CA ILE A 237 27.78 -42.10 34.74
C ILE A 237 28.69 -41.81 35.92
N SER A 238 29.45 -40.72 35.87
CA SER A 238 30.34 -40.30 36.96
C SER A 238 30.15 -38.83 37.30
N ARG A 239 30.32 -38.51 38.58
CA ARG A 239 30.54 -37.13 39.01
C ARG A 239 32.00 -36.76 38.73
N GLU A 240 32.19 -35.65 38.06
CA GLU A 240 33.51 -35.07 37.83
C GLU A 240 33.72 -33.90 38.80
N GLU A 241 33.65 -32.67 38.30
CA GLU A 241 33.95 -31.44 39.04
C GLU A 241 32.68 -30.78 39.62
N ILE A 242 32.85 -30.12 40.76
CA ILE A 242 31.88 -29.18 41.31
C ILE A 242 32.40 -27.77 41.01
N ILE A 243 31.65 -27.03 40.21
CA ILE A 243 31.97 -25.67 39.79
C ILE A 243 31.27 -24.71 40.74
N GLU A 244 32.04 -23.98 41.53
CA GLU A 244 31.52 -22.92 42.39
C GLU A 244 31.00 -21.76 41.55
N THR A 245 29.94 -21.10 42.02
CA THR A 245 29.32 -19.97 41.32
C THR A 245 29.43 -18.70 42.16
N ASN A 246 29.21 -17.53 41.54
CA ASN A 246 29.28 -16.26 42.25
C ASN A 246 28.09 -16.01 43.19
N LEU A 247 27.07 -16.88 43.15
CA LEU A 247 25.91 -16.82 44.03
C LEU A 247 26.15 -17.67 45.28
N ARG A 248 25.86 -17.10 46.45
CA ARG A 248 26.06 -17.80 47.74
C ARG A 248 25.18 -19.04 47.78
N ASN A 249 25.75 -20.16 48.25
CA ASN A 249 25.06 -21.45 48.31
C ASN A 249 24.63 -22.01 46.94
N ALA A 250 25.23 -21.54 45.84
CA ALA A 250 24.99 -22.09 44.51
C ALA A 250 26.25 -22.73 43.92
N LYS A 251 26.06 -23.89 43.30
CA LYS A 251 27.10 -24.71 42.67
C LYS A 251 26.56 -25.39 41.43
N ALA A 252 27.40 -25.62 40.43
CA ALA A 252 27.07 -26.47 39.28
C ALA A 252 27.85 -27.78 39.37
N THR A 253 27.14 -28.91 39.35
CA THR A 253 27.77 -30.24 39.35
C THR A 253 27.87 -30.76 37.93
N ARG A 254 29.09 -31.03 37.46
CA ARG A 254 29.34 -31.68 36.18
C ARG A 254 29.22 -33.19 36.34
N THR A 255 28.30 -33.78 35.56
CA THR A 255 28.14 -35.23 35.44
C THR A 255 28.51 -35.65 34.02
N THR A 256 29.43 -36.59 33.89
CA THR A 256 29.82 -37.13 32.57
C THR A 256 29.15 -38.48 32.36
N ILE A 257 28.42 -38.59 31.24
CA ILE A 257 27.80 -39.82 30.75
C ILE A 257 28.67 -40.32 29.60
N THR A 258 29.37 -41.43 29.81
CA THR A 258 30.19 -42.10 28.81
C THR A 258 29.42 -43.28 28.24
N THR A 259 29.11 -43.27 26.95
CA THR A 259 28.45 -44.40 26.25
C THR A 259 29.38 -44.88 25.13
N GLU A 260 29.82 -46.13 25.19
CA GLU A 260 30.72 -46.73 24.16
C GLU A 260 31.96 -45.86 23.84
N GLY A 261 32.51 -45.19 24.86
CA GLY A 261 33.67 -44.30 24.74
C GLY A 261 33.38 -42.87 24.27
N LYS A 262 32.12 -42.52 23.99
CA LYS A 262 31.68 -41.13 23.72
C LYS A 262 31.20 -40.47 25.01
N ASN A 263 31.73 -39.30 25.31
CA ASN A 263 31.37 -38.53 26.51
C ASN A 263 30.30 -37.50 26.18
N LYS A 264 29.29 -37.41 27.04
CA LYS A 264 28.31 -36.33 27.09
C LYS A 264 28.29 -35.75 28.50
N ASP A 265 28.66 -34.48 28.62
CA ASP A 265 28.59 -33.75 29.89
C ASP A 265 27.19 -33.17 30.09
N ARG A 266 26.72 -33.20 31.34
CA ARG A 266 25.52 -32.51 31.80
C ARG A 266 25.87 -31.70 33.04
N TYR A 267 25.38 -30.48 33.13
CA TYR A 267 25.65 -29.59 34.25
C TYR A 267 24.35 -29.33 35.01
N ILE A 268 24.31 -29.69 36.28
CA ILE A 268 23.17 -29.43 37.16
C ILE A 268 23.54 -28.28 38.08
N PHE A 269 22.93 -27.12 37.84
CA PHE A 269 23.02 -25.97 38.73
C PHE A 269 22.10 -26.20 39.93
N VAL A 270 22.65 -26.07 41.14
CA VAL A 270 21.95 -26.26 42.41
C VAL A 270 22.09 -25.00 43.23
N LEU A 271 20.98 -24.46 43.74
CA LEU A 271 20.94 -23.37 44.71
C LEU A 271 20.29 -23.87 46.00
N GLY A 272 20.97 -23.65 47.13
CA GLY A 272 20.44 -23.94 48.46
C GLY A 272 21.44 -24.66 49.36
N THR A 273 20.93 -25.27 50.42
CA THR A 273 21.72 -25.99 51.43
C THR A 273 21.48 -27.49 51.34
N ASN A 274 22.13 -28.27 52.22
CA ASN A 274 21.89 -29.72 52.30
C ASN A 274 20.47 -30.06 52.78
N ASP A 275 19.80 -29.14 53.48
CA ASP A 275 18.46 -29.36 54.01
C ASP A 275 17.40 -29.11 52.94
N LEU A 276 17.58 -28.08 52.12
CA LEU A 276 16.69 -27.71 51.03
C LEU A 276 17.50 -27.08 49.89
N SER A 277 17.27 -27.57 48.68
CA SER A 277 17.89 -27.08 47.47
C SER A 277 16.93 -27.18 46.29
N ILE A 278 17.17 -26.35 45.29
CA ILE A 278 16.51 -26.43 43.99
C ILE A 278 17.55 -26.61 42.90
N ALA A 279 17.17 -27.25 41.80
CA ALA A 279 18.09 -27.57 40.72
C ALA A 279 17.48 -27.41 39.33
N VAL A 280 18.33 -27.00 38.41
CA VAL A 280 18.05 -26.88 36.98
C VAL A 280 19.25 -27.39 36.19
N GLU A 281 18.99 -27.93 35.00
CA GLU A 281 20.06 -28.28 34.07
C GLU A 281 20.44 -27.07 33.22
N VAL A 282 21.74 -26.88 33.04
CA VAL A 282 22.29 -25.78 32.24
C VAL A 282 23.31 -26.30 31.24
N GLU A 283 23.46 -25.57 30.14
CA GLU A 283 24.38 -25.85 29.05
C GLU A 283 25.27 -24.63 28.82
N ALA A 284 26.58 -24.83 28.82
CA ALA A 284 27.53 -23.78 28.46
C ALA A 284 27.78 -23.81 26.94
N HIS A 285 27.43 -22.73 26.25
CA HIS A 285 27.76 -22.50 24.85
C HIS A 285 28.95 -21.54 24.75
N GLU A 286 29.60 -21.45 23.58
CA GLU A 286 30.81 -20.62 23.41
C GLU A 286 30.62 -19.14 23.77
N LYS A 287 29.39 -18.62 23.62
CA LYS A 287 29.08 -17.19 23.79
C LYS A 287 28.06 -16.88 24.89
N TYR A 288 27.31 -17.87 25.36
CA TYR A 288 26.22 -17.68 26.31
C TYR A 288 25.96 -18.98 27.11
N ASN A 289 25.25 -18.86 28.22
CA ASN A 289 24.75 -20.01 28.96
C ASN A 289 23.27 -20.20 28.66
N PHE A 290 22.83 -21.44 28.58
CA PHE A 290 21.45 -21.79 28.23
C PHE A 290 20.85 -22.69 29.32
N ILE A 291 19.61 -22.41 29.71
CA ILE A 291 18.87 -23.26 30.66
C ILE A 291 18.19 -24.38 29.86
N ALA A 292 18.56 -25.62 30.13
CA ALA A 292 18.10 -26.76 29.35
C ALA A 292 16.61 -27.06 29.64
N LYS A 293 15.92 -27.56 28.61
CA LYS A 293 14.55 -28.06 28.77
C LYS A 293 14.58 -29.40 29.50
N TYR A 294 13.69 -29.55 30.47
CA TYR A 294 13.54 -30.81 31.19
C TYR A 294 13.00 -31.95 30.33
N ASP A 295 13.41 -33.16 30.68
CA ASP A 295 12.72 -34.38 30.26
C ASP A 295 11.34 -34.45 30.91
N SER A 296 10.31 -34.81 30.13
CA SER A 296 8.92 -34.95 30.62
C SER A 296 8.73 -36.06 31.67
N GLN A 297 9.66 -37.01 31.77
CA GLN A 297 9.62 -38.10 32.75
C GLN A 297 10.45 -37.81 34.01
N LEU A 298 11.18 -36.69 34.05
CA LEU A 298 11.99 -36.30 35.21
C LEU A 298 11.07 -35.98 36.40
N PRO A 299 11.20 -36.67 37.54
CA PRO A 299 10.50 -36.31 38.77
C PRO A 299 10.88 -34.91 39.24
N ARG A 300 9.94 -34.14 39.81
CA ARG A 300 10.22 -32.77 40.27
C ARG A 300 10.59 -32.69 41.73
N ILE A 301 10.23 -33.69 42.53
CA ILE A 301 10.52 -33.71 43.96
C ILE A 301 11.52 -34.81 44.25
N PHE A 302 12.56 -34.46 44.98
CA PHE A 302 13.59 -35.37 45.46
C PHE A 302 13.66 -35.30 46.99
N CYS A 303 13.88 -36.46 47.59
CA CYS A 303 14.28 -36.59 48.98
C CYS A 303 15.53 -37.48 48.98
N ASP A 304 16.66 -36.85 48.64
CA ASP A 304 17.92 -37.42 48.15
C ASP A 304 17.80 -38.15 46.80
N PHE A 305 16.77 -38.98 46.66
CA PHE A 305 16.41 -39.73 45.47
C PHE A 305 15.05 -39.25 44.93
N PRO A 306 14.78 -39.46 43.63
CA PRO A 306 13.54 -38.99 43.02
C PRO A 306 12.30 -39.62 43.67
N LEU A 307 11.26 -38.81 43.94
CA LEU A 307 9.93 -39.30 44.31
C LEU A 307 9.13 -39.57 43.03
N LEU A 308 8.98 -40.85 42.70
CA LEU A 308 8.48 -41.31 41.40
C LEU A 308 6.99 -41.01 41.23
N GLY A 309 6.58 -40.35 40.14
CA GLY A 309 5.20 -39.89 39.95
C GLY A 309 4.96 -38.41 40.30
N THR A 310 6.05 -37.67 40.54
CA THR A 310 6.05 -36.21 40.70
C THR A 310 6.56 -35.48 39.45
N ASN A 311 6.63 -36.14 38.29
CA ASN A 311 7.08 -35.52 37.03
C ASN A 311 6.10 -34.46 36.49
N ASP A 312 4.83 -34.56 36.89
CA ASP A 312 3.73 -33.65 36.60
C ASP A 312 3.47 -32.62 37.72
N PHE A 313 4.33 -32.57 38.75
CA PHE A 313 4.18 -31.64 39.86
C PHE A 313 4.40 -30.19 39.40
N SER A 314 3.51 -29.29 39.83
CA SER A 314 3.44 -27.91 39.37
C SER A 314 4.46 -26.99 40.04
N PHE A 315 5.74 -27.32 39.88
CA PHE A 315 6.87 -26.47 40.27
C PHE A 315 7.84 -26.32 39.10
N PRO A 316 8.34 -25.10 38.79
CA PRO A 316 9.12 -24.84 37.58
C PRO A 316 10.50 -25.51 37.54
N VAL A 317 11.03 -25.88 38.72
CA VAL A 317 12.37 -26.46 38.88
C VAL A 317 12.33 -27.72 39.75
N VAL A 318 13.42 -28.48 39.78
CA VAL A 318 13.52 -29.65 40.66
C VAL A 318 13.74 -29.17 42.09
N VAL A 319 12.99 -29.71 43.05
CA VAL A 319 13.12 -29.39 44.48
C VAL A 319 13.63 -30.62 45.21
N ASN A 320 14.70 -30.46 45.99
CA ASN A 320 15.27 -31.50 46.81
C ASN A 320 15.33 -31.09 48.28
N SER A 321 14.84 -31.95 49.18
CA SER A 321 15.02 -31.78 50.62
C SER A 321 15.14 -33.13 51.32
N SER A 322 16.19 -33.27 52.12
CA SER A 322 16.39 -34.43 53.00
C SER A 322 15.42 -34.46 54.18
N LEU A 323 14.70 -33.35 54.41
CA LEU A 323 13.70 -33.18 55.47
C LEU A 323 12.26 -33.45 54.99
N PHE A 324 12.05 -33.71 53.68
CA PHE A 324 10.71 -34.06 53.21
C PHE A 324 10.18 -35.34 53.85
N ASN A 325 8.88 -35.34 54.14
CA ASN A 325 8.13 -36.50 54.61
C ASN A 325 7.32 -37.08 53.43
N PRO A 326 7.87 -38.06 52.70
CA PRO A 326 7.20 -38.66 51.55
C PRO A 326 6.02 -39.54 51.95
N THR A 327 5.11 -39.74 51.01
CA THR A 327 4.04 -40.76 51.10
C THR A 327 4.61 -42.18 51.14
N GLU A 328 3.85 -43.16 51.59
CA GLU A 328 4.17 -44.59 51.40
C GLU A 328 3.34 -45.12 50.21
N PRO A 329 3.76 -44.82 48.97
CA PRO A 329 4.83 -45.59 48.30
C PRO A 329 5.97 -44.74 47.70
N ARG A 330 6.31 -43.59 48.30
CA ARG A 330 7.32 -42.59 47.85
C ARG A 330 7.04 -41.94 46.49
N ASN A 331 5.77 -41.64 46.25
CA ASN A 331 5.31 -41.00 45.00
C ASN A 331 4.88 -39.53 45.14
N GLY A 332 5.13 -38.93 46.31
CA GLY A 332 4.77 -37.55 46.63
C GLY A 332 5.16 -37.20 48.06
N ILE A 333 4.73 -36.02 48.52
CA ILE A 333 4.93 -35.51 49.88
C ILE A 333 3.59 -35.10 50.48
N HIS A 334 3.38 -35.28 51.78
CA HIS A 334 2.11 -34.89 52.40
C HIS A 334 1.94 -33.35 52.41
N LEU A 335 1.01 -32.84 51.60
CA LEU A 335 0.63 -31.42 51.46
C LEU A 335 -0.88 -31.22 51.65
N THR A 336 -1.53 -32.07 52.44
CA THR A 336 -2.99 -32.03 52.66
C THR A 336 -3.41 -30.90 53.60
N ASN A 337 -4.71 -30.75 53.83
CA ASN A 337 -5.25 -29.81 54.84
C ASN A 337 -5.27 -30.40 56.26
N ILE A 338 -4.80 -31.64 56.44
CA ILE A 338 -4.74 -32.29 57.76
C ILE A 338 -3.53 -31.72 58.51
N GLU A 339 -3.80 -31.06 59.63
CA GLU A 339 -2.75 -30.60 60.54
C GLU A 339 -2.02 -31.80 61.14
N HIS A 340 -0.77 -31.97 60.71
CA HIS A 340 0.15 -32.99 61.20
C HIS A 340 1.57 -32.44 61.02
N GLU A 341 2.48 -32.77 61.94
CA GLU A 341 3.87 -32.29 61.93
C GLU A 341 4.54 -32.46 60.55
N HIS A 342 4.44 -33.67 59.98
CA HIS A 342 4.95 -33.97 58.63
C HIS A 342 4.39 -33.06 57.52
N THR A 343 3.10 -32.74 57.57
CA THR A 343 2.44 -31.88 56.56
C THR A 343 2.94 -30.44 56.71
N THR A 344 3.03 -29.95 57.95
CA THR A 344 3.52 -28.60 58.25
C THR A 344 4.97 -28.41 57.83
N GLU A 345 5.86 -29.37 58.13
CA GLU A 345 7.27 -29.35 57.72
C GLU A 345 7.40 -29.33 56.18
N ASN A 346 6.65 -30.17 55.46
CA ASN A 346 6.65 -30.19 54.00
C ASN A 346 6.17 -28.86 53.39
N LYS A 347 5.05 -28.31 53.89
CA LYS A 347 4.50 -27.04 53.43
C LYS A 347 5.49 -25.90 53.64
N GLN A 348 6.12 -25.83 54.82
CA GLN A 348 7.14 -24.84 55.12
C GLN A 348 8.34 -24.94 54.16
N LYS A 349 8.85 -26.15 53.92
CA LYS A 349 9.98 -26.38 53.00
C LYS A 349 9.65 -25.98 51.56
N LEU A 350 8.41 -26.19 51.13
CA LEU A 350 8.00 -25.80 49.79
C LEU A 350 7.88 -24.28 49.64
N VAL A 351 7.37 -23.57 50.65
CA VAL A 351 7.36 -22.09 50.67
C VAL A 351 8.79 -21.53 50.71
N GLU A 352 9.70 -22.15 51.45
CA GLU A 352 11.14 -21.83 51.40
C GLU A 352 11.72 -22.07 50.00
N ALA A 353 11.30 -23.13 49.31
CA ALA A 353 11.72 -23.43 47.93
C ALA A 353 11.24 -22.36 46.93
N CYS A 354 10.05 -21.79 47.13
CA CYS A 354 9.58 -20.65 46.33
C CYS A 354 10.57 -19.47 46.44
N LYS A 355 11.05 -19.15 47.65
CA LYS A 355 12.02 -18.06 47.85
C LYS A 355 13.34 -18.33 47.15
N LEU A 356 13.86 -19.56 47.23
CA LEU A 356 15.05 -19.96 46.50
C LEU A 356 14.85 -19.86 44.98
N TYR A 357 13.67 -20.23 44.48
CA TYR A 357 13.36 -20.12 43.05
C TYR A 357 13.41 -18.66 42.58
N ILE A 358 12.87 -17.72 43.38
CA ILE A 358 12.94 -16.29 43.06
C ILE A 358 14.39 -15.81 42.98
N GLU A 359 15.23 -16.20 43.94
CA GLU A 359 16.67 -15.86 43.95
C GLU A 359 17.42 -16.47 42.75
N MET A 360 17.10 -17.72 42.38
CA MET A 360 17.65 -18.39 41.20
C MET A 360 17.28 -17.66 39.90
N LEU A 361 16.02 -17.25 39.79
CA LEU A 361 15.49 -16.56 38.62
C LEU A 361 16.15 -15.18 38.44
N ASP A 362 16.29 -14.42 39.52
CA ASP A 362 17.00 -13.13 39.54
C ASP A 362 18.47 -13.29 39.13
N TYR A 363 19.15 -14.34 39.61
CA TYR A 363 20.52 -14.64 39.21
C TYR A 363 20.67 -14.97 37.72
N PHE A 364 19.78 -15.81 37.17
CA PHE A 364 19.82 -16.13 35.74
C PHE A 364 19.54 -14.92 34.84
N LEU A 365 18.66 -14.01 35.29
CA LEU A 365 18.41 -12.75 34.61
C LEU A 365 19.63 -11.82 34.64
N GLU A 366 20.30 -11.71 35.80
CA GLU A 366 21.52 -10.89 35.96
C GLU A 366 22.69 -11.40 35.13
N LYS A 367 22.81 -12.73 34.97
CA LYS A 367 23.87 -13.38 34.18
C LYS A 367 23.50 -13.61 32.71
N ASP A 368 22.40 -13.05 32.25
CA ASP A 368 21.93 -13.14 30.86
C ASP A 368 21.84 -14.59 30.34
N TYR A 369 21.37 -15.52 31.17
CA TYR A 369 21.11 -16.88 30.71
C TYR A 369 19.96 -16.89 29.70
N GLU A 370 20.16 -17.57 28.58
CA GLU A 370 19.11 -17.85 27.62
C GLU A 370 18.25 -19.05 28.06
N GLY A 371 17.07 -19.21 27.48
CA GLY A 371 16.20 -20.36 27.80
C GLY A 371 15.40 -20.23 29.10
N ILE A 372 15.27 -19.03 29.68
CA ILE A 372 14.49 -18.78 30.91
C ILE A 372 13.05 -19.30 30.80
N TYR A 373 12.46 -19.28 29.60
CA TYR A 373 11.15 -19.87 29.36
C TYR A 373 11.05 -21.35 29.80
N ASN A 374 12.15 -22.11 29.86
CA ASN A 374 12.16 -23.50 30.31
C ASN A 374 11.92 -23.65 31.82
N ILE A 375 12.10 -22.59 32.61
CA ILE A 375 11.96 -22.58 34.08
C ILE A 375 10.89 -21.63 34.59
N VAL A 376 10.06 -21.04 33.72
CA VAL A 376 8.84 -20.31 34.14
C VAL A 376 7.58 -21.17 33.97
N LYS A 377 7.73 -22.36 33.40
CA LYS A 377 6.61 -23.25 33.10
C LYS A 377 6.03 -23.84 34.37
N ILE A 378 4.79 -23.47 34.67
CA ILE A 378 4.00 -24.03 35.76
C ILE A 378 2.86 -24.85 35.12
N PRO A 379 2.96 -26.19 35.07
CA PRO A 379 1.88 -27.01 34.54
C PRO A 379 0.64 -26.93 35.44
N VAL A 380 -0.53 -27.31 34.93
CA VAL A 380 -1.74 -27.46 35.74
C VAL A 380 -1.52 -28.59 36.74
N GLN A 381 -1.79 -28.33 38.02
CA GLN A 381 -1.59 -29.32 39.07
C GLN A 381 -2.65 -30.43 38.96
N PRO A 382 -2.27 -31.68 38.68
CA PRO A 382 -3.20 -32.80 38.69
C PRO A 382 -3.75 -33.03 40.11
N ASP A 383 -4.99 -33.49 40.17
CA ASP A 383 -5.62 -33.89 41.44
C ASP A 383 -4.88 -35.12 42.00
N LYS A 384 -4.31 -34.98 43.19
CA LYS A 384 -3.55 -36.02 43.90
C LYS A 384 -4.00 -36.05 45.36
N ASP A 385 -4.24 -37.24 45.91
CA ASP A 385 -4.74 -37.43 47.29
C ASP A 385 -3.83 -36.81 48.37
N TRP A 386 -2.57 -36.60 48.05
CA TRP A 386 -1.57 -36.04 48.96
C TRP A 386 -1.38 -34.52 48.84
N ILE A 387 -2.11 -33.83 47.95
CA ILE A 387 -2.03 -32.37 47.76
C ILE A 387 -3.38 -31.72 48.06
N SER A 388 -3.38 -30.69 48.91
CA SER A 388 -4.49 -29.75 48.99
C SER A 388 -4.41 -28.76 47.83
N LYS A 389 -5.36 -28.86 46.90
CA LYS A 389 -5.42 -28.00 45.71
C LYS A 389 -5.51 -26.51 46.06
N GLU A 390 -6.37 -26.16 47.01
CA GLU A 390 -6.57 -24.77 47.43
C GLU A 390 -5.31 -24.16 48.04
N TRP A 391 -4.68 -24.86 48.98
CA TRP A 391 -3.46 -24.38 49.62
C TRP A 391 -2.31 -24.27 48.61
N PHE A 392 -2.18 -25.26 47.73
CA PHE A 392 -1.10 -25.29 46.75
C PHE A 392 -1.24 -24.18 45.70
N GLU A 393 -2.46 -23.91 45.22
CA GLU A 393 -2.68 -22.82 44.27
C GLU A 393 -2.34 -21.47 44.92
N GLN A 394 -2.85 -21.20 46.13
CA GLN A 394 -2.69 -19.91 46.81
C GLN A 394 -1.25 -19.63 47.29
N GLU A 395 -0.62 -20.60 47.96
CA GLU A 395 0.67 -20.35 48.64
C GLU A 395 1.88 -20.63 47.75
N VAL A 396 1.72 -21.46 46.72
CA VAL A 396 2.81 -21.87 45.84
C VAL A 396 2.61 -21.29 44.44
N ILE A 397 1.56 -21.68 43.73
CA ILE A 397 1.38 -21.31 42.32
C ILE A 397 1.21 -19.79 42.17
N ASP A 398 0.32 -19.16 42.94
CA ASP A 398 0.06 -17.72 42.84
C ASP A 398 1.28 -16.89 43.23
N SER A 399 2.05 -17.34 44.24
CA SER A 399 3.31 -16.71 44.63
C SER A 399 4.33 -16.73 43.47
N LEU A 400 4.49 -17.88 42.82
CA LEU A 400 5.39 -18.04 41.68
C LEU A 400 4.92 -17.23 40.46
N LYS A 401 3.63 -17.32 40.12
CA LYS A 401 3.03 -16.59 38.99
C LYS A 401 3.17 -15.07 39.19
N SER A 402 2.92 -14.57 40.40
CA SER A 402 3.05 -13.13 40.71
C SER A 402 4.47 -12.64 40.47
N ARG A 403 5.48 -13.36 40.97
CA ARG A 403 6.88 -12.98 40.71
C ARG A 403 7.23 -13.02 39.23
N ILE A 404 6.81 -14.06 38.51
CA ILE A 404 7.06 -14.17 37.06
C ILE A 404 6.43 -12.99 36.31
N LYS A 405 5.27 -12.47 36.72
CA LYS A 405 4.66 -11.30 36.04
C LYS A 405 5.46 -10.00 36.22
N GLU A 406 6.08 -9.82 37.38
CA GLU A 406 6.73 -8.58 37.83
C GLU A 406 8.20 -8.40 37.39
N ILE A 407 8.85 -9.47 36.96
CA ILE A 407 10.28 -9.44 36.58
C ILE A 407 10.49 -9.20 35.08
N PRO A 408 11.56 -8.50 34.67
CA PRO A 408 11.84 -8.21 33.27
C PRO A 408 12.42 -9.44 32.54
N LEU A 409 11.55 -10.38 32.17
CA LEU A 409 11.94 -11.68 31.64
C LEU A 409 11.95 -11.80 30.11
N VAL A 410 11.07 -11.09 29.39
CA VAL A 410 10.92 -11.28 27.94
C VAL A 410 11.77 -10.25 27.20
N CYS A 411 12.63 -10.72 26.30
CA CYS A 411 13.28 -9.86 25.32
C CYS A 411 12.30 -9.53 24.19
N THR A 412 12.01 -8.25 24.02
CA THR A 412 11.18 -7.76 22.91
C THR A 412 11.94 -7.83 21.58
N GLN A 413 11.22 -7.74 20.46
CA GLN A 413 11.80 -7.67 19.12
C GLN A 413 12.75 -6.47 18.97
N SER A 414 12.53 -5.39 19.74
CA SER A 414 13.44 -4.23 19.82
C SER A 414 14.74 -4.47 20.62
N GLY A 415 14.83 -5.59 21.34
CA GLY A 415 15.99 -5.93 22.18
C GLY A 415 15.87 -5.53 23.66
N GLU A 416 14.83 -4.78 24.03
CA GLU A 416 14.55 -4.41 25.43
C GLU A 416 14.01 -5.62 26.23
N LYS A 417 14.51 -5.83 27.45
CA LYS A 417 13.91 -6.77 28.42
C LYS A 417 12.75 -6.08 29.15
N LYS A 418 11.56 -6.69 29.12
CA LYS A 418 10.36 -6.16 29.78
C LYS A 418 9.67 -7.18 30.66
N THR A 419 8.93 -6.66 31.63
CA THR A 419 7.98 -7.44 32.44
C THR A 419 6.81 -7.89 31.57
N LEU A 420 6.05 -8.88 32.02
CA LEU A 420 4.82 -9.27 31.32
C LEU A 420 3.74 -8.19 31.50
N PHE A 421 3.65 -7.62 32.70
CA PHE A 421 2.68 -6.59 33.08
C PHE A 421 3.36 -5.43 33.80
N ASP A 422 2.76 -4.23 33.72
CA ASP A 422 3.13 -3.08 34.55
C ASP A 422 2.48 -3.13 35.95
N ASP A 423 2.81 -2.15 36.80
CA ASP A 423 2.27 -2.01 38.16
C ASP A 423 0.73 -1.82 38.20
N TRP A 424 0.10 -1.46 37.07
CA TRP A 424 -1.35 -1.31 36.93
C TRP A 424 -2.02 -2.55 36.32
N GLY A 425 -1.24 -3.59 36.00
CA GLY A 425 -1.73 -4.82 35.38
C GLY A 425 -1.95 -4.74 33.87
N ASN A 426 -1.48 -3.70 33.19
CA ASN A 426 -1.52 -3.64 31.73
C ASN A 426 -0.40 -4.47 31.12
N PRO A 427 -0.65 -5.17 29.99
CA PRO A 427 0.37 -5.99 29.35
C PRO A 427 1.49 -5.12 28.75
N CYS A 428 2.70 -5.29 29.25
CA CYS A 428 3.92 -4.68 28.68
C CYS A 428 4.46 -5.48 27.50
N VAL A 429 4.25 -6.80 27.51
CA VAL A 429 4.61 -7.71 26.43
C VAL A 429 3.38 -8.49 25.97
N LEU A 430 3.19 -8.51 24.66
CA LEU A 430 2.05 -9.08 23.96
C LEU A 430 2.46 -10.42 23.34
N ILE A 431 1.83 -11.50 23.81
CA ILE A 431 2.04 -12.85 23.30
C ILE A 431 0.78 -13.29 22.55
N PRO A 432 0.88 -13.58 21.24
CA PRO A 432 -0.20 -14.14 20.44
C PRO A 432 -0.84 -15.37 21.09
N LYS A 433 -2.16 -15.34 21.26
CA LYS A 433 -2.93 -16.30 22.06
C LYS A 433 -3.61 -17.42 21.28
N ASP A 434 -3.66 -17.29 19.95
CA ASP A 434 -4.35 -18.25 19.08
C ASP A 434 -3.81 -19.68 19.29
N ALA A 435 -4.66 -20.70 19.17
CA ALA A 435 -4.25 -22.10 19.29
C ALA A 435 -3.49 -22.57 18.04
N ASP A 436 -3.82 -22.04 16.86
CA ASP A 436 -3.14 -22.34 15.61
C ASP A 436 -1.81 -21.59 15.54
N LYS A 437 -0.72 -22.36 15.44
CA LYS A 437 0.63 -21.82 15.29
C LYS A 437 0.77 -20.93 14.06
N THR A 438 0.14 -21.28 12.95
CA THR A 438 0.23 -20.52 11.69
C THR A 438 -0.43 -19.16 11.83
N VAL A 439 -1.55 -19.07 12.54
CA VAL A 439 -2.22 -17.81 12.87
C VAL A 439 -1.35 -16.99 13.82
N ARG A 440 -0.84 -17.59 14.91
CA ARG A 440 0.06 -16.90 15.85
C ARG A 440 1.26 -16.29 15.14
N ASP A 441 1.87 -17.06 14.24
CA ASP A 441 3.04 -16.64 13.47
C ASP A 441 2.72 -15.43 12.58
N LYS A 442 1.57 -15.41 11.91
CA LYS A 442 1.13 -14.29 11.07
C LYS A 442 0.77 -13.06 11.90
N VAL A 443 0.03 -13.23 13.01
CA VAL A 443 -0.28 -12.14 13.95
C VAL A 443 1.00 -11.53 14.50
N TRP A 444 1.96 -12.38 14.89
CA TRP A 444 3.27 -11.93 15.33
C TRP A 444 4.00 -11.13 14.24
N ALA A 445 4.06 -11.66 13.00
CA ALA A 445 4.76 -11.02 11.90
C ALA A 445 4.20 -9.63 11.59
N LEU A 446 2.87 -9.52 11.52
CA LEU A 446 2.18 -8.24 11.30
C LEU A 446 2.47 -7.26 12.44
N SER A 447 2.35 -7.72 13.68
CA SER A 447 2.46 -6.87 14.87
C SER A 447 3.88 -6.43 15.15
N SER A 448 4.88 -7.26 14.84
CA SER A 448 6.30 -6.92 14.97
C SER A 448 6.71 -5.70 14.14
N LYS A 449 5.97 -5.39 13.08
CA LYS A 449 6.20 -4.21 12.23
C LYS A 449 5.59 -2.92 12.80
N ILE A 450 4.64 -3.00 13.75
CA ILE A 450 3.97 -1.84 14.36
C ILE A 450 4.44 -1.61 15.80
N ILE A 451 4.59 -2.68 16.57
CA ILE A 451 4.89 -2.65 18.01
C ILE A 451 6.09 -3.54 18.35
N PRO A 452 7.28 -3.36 17.72
CA PRO A 452 8.46 -4.17 17.99
C PRO A 452 8.92 -4.12 19.46
N HIS A 453 8.57 -3.04 20.16
CA HIS A 453 8.90 -2.83 21.58
C HIS A 453 7.92 -3.47 22.57
N MET A 454 6.81 -4.07 22.09
CA MET A 454 5.83 -4.77 22.93
C MET A 454 5.69 -6.25 22.57
N ILE A 455 6.34 -6.75 21.52
CA ILE A 455 6.22 -8.15 21.12
C ILE A 455 7.52 -8.90 21.37
N THR A 456 7.44 -10.17 21.77
CA THR A 456 8.61 -11.05 21.94
C THR A 456 9.40 -11.25 20.65
N LYS A 457 10.67 -11.64 20.73
CA LYS A 457 11.45 -12.11 19.58
C LYS A 457 10.79 -13.29 18.86
N ARG A 458 11.06 -13.41 17.55
CA ARG A 458 10.48 -14.45 16.69
C ARG A 458 10.81 -15.85 17.17
N GLU A 459 12.08 -16.07 17.49
CA GLU A 459 12.66 -17.38 17.81
C GLU A 459 12.12 -17.92 19.13
N GLU A 460 11.69 -17.02 20.02
CA GLU A 460 11.21 -17.34 21.36
C GLU A 460 9.68 -17.43 21.46
N LEU A 461 8.93 -17.01 20.43
CA LEU A 461 7.46 -16.93 20.47
C LEU A 461 6.81 -18.23 20.96
N GLU A 462 7.18 -19.34 20.33
CA GLU A 462 6.60 -20.65 20.66
C GLU A 462 7.08 -21.16 22.02
N CYS A 463 8.28 -20.77 22.43
CA CYS A 463 8.79 -21.09 23.75
C CYS A 463 7.97 -20.40 24.84
N TRP A 464 7.71 -19.10 24.70
CA TRP A 464 6.87 -18.34 25.63
C TRP A 464 5.42 -18.81 25.64
N TYR A 465 4.84 -19.05 24.46
CA TYR A 465 3.48 -19.58 24.34
C TYR A 465 3.31 -20.90 25.11
N ASN A 466 4.25 -21.84 24.96
CA ASN A 466 4.18 -23.16 25.59
C ASN A 466 4.56 -23.20 27.08
N SER A 467 5.16 -22.12 27.59
CA SER A 467 5.66 -22.04 28.96
C SER A 467 4.74 -21.23 29.87
N LEU A 468 4.16 -20.15 29.35
CA LEU A 468 3.25 -19.29 30.11
C LEU A 468 1.79 -19.79 30.02
N TRP A 469 1.03 -19.48 31.07
CA TRP A 469 -0.41 -19.80 31.18
C TRP A 469 -1.28 -18.85 30.35
N GLU A 470 -2.55 -19.18 30.18
CA GLU A 470 -3.47 -18.49 29.24
C GLU A 470 -3.59 -16.99 29.53
N GLU A 471 -3.62 -16.60 30.80
CA GLU A 471 -3.75 -15.19 31.20
C GLU A 471 -2.55 -14.32 30.78
N CYS A 472 -1.40 -14.91 30.46
CA CYS A 472 -0.25 -14.18 29.90
C CYS A 472 -0.32 -14.06 28.37
N ARG A 473 -1.19 -14.82 27.72
CA ARG A 473 -1.40 -14.80 26.27
C ARG A 473 -2.47 -13.78 25.94
N THR A 474 -2.07 -12.51 25.99
CA THR A 474 -3.00 -11.37 26.02
C THR A 474 -3.35 -10.82 24.64
N TYR A 475 -2.78 -11.35 23.56
CA TYR A 475 -2.84 -10.68 22.26
C TYR A 475 -3.39 -11.55 21.14
N SER A 476 -4.28 -11.00 20.33
CA SER A 476 -4.96 -11.69 19.23
C SER A 476 -5.09 -10.80 18.01
N ILE A 477 -5.61 -11.38 16.93
CA ILE A 477 -5.94 -10.62 15.74
C ILE A 477 -6.97 -9.51 16.02
N VAL A 478 -7.92 -9.74 16.94
CA VAL A 478 -8.92 -8.74 17.35
C VAL A 478 -8.21 -7.50 17.91
N ASP A 479 -7.26 -7.71 18.81
CA ASP A 479 -6.48 -6.63 19.44
C ASP A 479 -5.59 -5.88 18.42
N LEU A 480 -5.09 -6.58 17.38
CA LEU A 480 -4.37 -5.96 16.27
C LEU A 480 -5.31 -5.09 15.41
N ILE A 481 -6.51 -5.57 15.11
CA ILE A 481 -7.51 -4.86 14.31
C ILE A 481 -7.97 -3.60 15.04
N GLU A 482 -8.33 -3.70 16.33
CA GLU A 482 -8.71 -2.55 17.15
C GLU A 482 -7.59 -1.50 17.22
N ARG A 483 -6.33 -1.94 17.30
CA ARG A 483 -5.18 -1.02 17.24
C ARG A 483 -5.09 -0.32 15.88
N VAL A 484 -5.31 -1.02 14.78
CA VAL A 484 -5.30 -0.39 13.43
C VAL A 484 -6.40 0.66 13.31
N GLU A 485 -7.58 0.39 13.85
CA GLU A 485 -8.69 1.35 13.85
C GLU A 485 -8.34 2.68 14.55
N THR A 486 -7.40 2.67 15.52
CA THR A 486 -6.97 3.91 16.21
C THR A 486 -6.17 4.89 15.33
N PHE A 487 -5.65 4.45 14.19
CA PHE A 487 -4.89 5.32 13.27
C PHE A 487 -5.79 6.10 12.30
N ASP A 488 -7.09 5.79 12.21
CA ASP A 488 -8.11 6.40 11.33
C ASP A 488 -7.89 6.30 9.80
N ASN A 489 -6.65 6.32 9.30
CA ASN A 489 -6.30 6.33 7.88
C ASN A 489 -4.93 5.68 7.58
N ILE A 490 -4.69 5.35 6.30
CA ILE A 490 -3.45 4.74 5.81
C ILE A 490 -2.24 5.62 6.12
N ASP A 491 -2.33 6.94 5.94
CA ASP A 491 -1.17 7.83 6.10
C ASP A 491 -0.65 7.81 7.53
N GLU A 492 -1.54 7.80 8.53
CA GLU A 492 -1.14 7.70 9.92
C GLU A 492 -0.62 6.31 10.29
N LEU A 493 -1.23 5.26 9.76
CA LEU A 493 -0.70 3.90 9.89
C LEU A 493 0.71 3.80 9.28
N SER A 494 0.95 4.48 8.16
CA SER A 494 2.23 4.45 7.45
C SER A 494 3.42 5.01 8.21
N LYS A 495 3.15 5.94 9.14
CA LYS A 495 4.19 6.49 10.02
C LYS A 495 4.63 5.49 11.10
N ASN A 496 3.80 4.48 11.39
CA ASN A 496 3.98 3.55 12.49
C ASN A 496 4.34 2.12 12.05
N VAL A 497 4.08 1.77 10.78
CA VAL A 497 4.45 0.47 10.20
C VAL A 497 5.88 0.53 9.64
N ILE A 498 6.68 -0.47 9.97
CA ILE A 498 7.99 -0.71 9.36
C ILE A 498 7.76 -1.44 8.02
N ASN A 499 8.20 -0.83 6.91
CA ASN A 499 8.06 -1.25 5.50
C ASN A 499 6.75 -0.81 4.81
N ASP A 500 6.45 -1.39 3.65
CA ASP A 500 5.29 -1.06 2.82
C ASP A 500 3.97 -1.37 3.53
N VAL A 501 3.12 -0.35 3.66
CA VAL A 501 1.88 -0.39 4.42
C VAL A 501 0.75 -1.04 3.64
N SER A 502 0.75 -0.90 2.31
CA SER A 502 -0.25 -1.53 1.45
C SER A 502 -0.06 -3.04 1.45
N ASP A 503 1.17 -3.54 1.31
CA ASP A 503 1.47 -4.96 1.43
C ASP A 503 1.14 -5.50 2.82
N TRP A 504 1.51 -4.76 3.87
CA TRP A 504 1.18 -5.11 5.25
C TRP A 504 -0.33 -5.21 5.49
N LEU A 505 -1.09 -4.23 5.00
CA LEU A 505 -2.54 -4.18 5.16
C LEU A 505 -3.21 -5.30 4.36
N ASN A 506 -2.71 -5.61 3.15
CA ASN A 506 -3.16 -6.76 2.38
C ASN A 506 -2.92 -8.09 3.14
N GLU A 507 -1.77 -8.27 3.80
CA GLU A 507 -1.50 -9.44 4.65
C GLU A 507 -2.49 -9.54 5.83
N LEU A 508 -2.79 -8.41 6.49
CA LEU A 508 -3.76 -8.36 7.59
C LEU A 508 -5.18 -8.70 7.11
N LEU A 509 -5.63 -8.07 6.02
CA LEU A 509 -6.96 -8.30 5.45
C LEU A 509 -7.10 -9.74 4.97
N ALA A 510 -6.08 -10.29 4.32
CA ALA A 510 -6.05 -11.70 3.96
C ALA A 510 -6.20 -12.59 5.19
N LEU A 511 -5.44 -12.36 6.27
CA LEU A 511 -5.55 -13.15 7.49
C LEU A 511 -6.94 -13.06 8.13
N PHE A 512 -7.51 -11.85 8.22
CA PHE A 512 -8.78 -11.59 8.90
C PHE A 512 -9.99 -12.16 8.14
N TYR A 513 -9.99 -11.99 6.81
CA TYR A 513 -11.12 -12.40 5.96
C TYR A 513 -10.98 -13.81 5.38
N THR A 514 -9.88 -14.52 5.65
CA THR A 514 -9.73 -15.93 5.27
C THR A 514 -10.84 -16.81 5.87
N LYS A 515 -11.54 -17.56 5.01
CA LYS A 515 -12.68 -18.41 5.39
C LYS A 515 -12.33 -19.51 6.40
N GLU A 516 -11.07 -19.94 6.46
CA GLU A 516 -10.60 -21.00 7.34
C GLU A 516 -10.62 -20.61 8.82
N ASN A 517 -10.50 -19.32 9.15
CA ASN A 517 -10.27 -18.87 10.53
C ASN A 517 -11.49 -18.22 11.21
N ALA A 518 -12.57 -17.94 10.47
CA ALA A 518 -13.84 -17.38 10.97
C ALA A 518 -13.74 -16.15 11.92
N PHE A 519 -12.66 -15.35 11.86
CA PHE A 519 -12.44 -14.19 12.77
C PHE A 519 -13.49 -13.10 12.65
N GLN A 520 -14.23 -13.06 11.55
CA GLN A 520 -15.38 -12.15 11.38
C GLN A 520 -16.43 -12.34 12.49
N ASN A 521 -16.60 -13.57 13.00
CA ASN A 521 -17.53 -13.87 14.08
C ASN A 521 -17.06 -13.33 15.45
N CYS A 522 -15.79 -12.96 15.58
CA CYS A 522 -15.25 -12.38 16.80
C CYS A 522 -15.75 -10.94 17.03
N PHE A 523 -16.21 -10.26 15.99
CA PHE A 523 -16.78 -8.92 16.09
C PHE A 523 -18.30 -8.98 15.87
N SER A 524 -19.06 -8.24 16.67
CA SER A 524 -20.49 -8.00 16.41
C SER A 524 -20.73 -6.97 15.30
N ARG A 525 -19.66 -6.40 14.74
CA ARG A 525 -19.66 -5.36 13.71
C ARG A 525 -18.54 -5.63 12.70
N ASN A 526 -18.63 -5.00 11.53
CA ASN A 526 -17.49 -4.95 10.62
C ASN A 526 -16.44 -3.92 11.11
N PRO A 527 -15.15 -4.27 11.13
CA PRO A 527 -14.09 -3.35 11.53
C PRO A 527 -13.82 -2.27 10.47
N CYS A 528 -13.44 -1.08 10.93
CA CYS A 528 -13.05 0.07 10.11
C CYS A 528 -11.56 0.01 9.78
N ILE A 529 -11.18 -0.91 8.89
CA ILE A 529 -9.77 -1.14 8.50
C ILE A 529 -9.57 -1.17 6.98
N VAL A 530 -10.66 -1.05 6.21
CA VAL A 530 -10.62 -1.09 4.74
C VAL A 530 -10.55 0.36 4.25
N PRO A 531 -9.45 0.77 3.60
CA PRO A 531 -9.29 2.15 3.19
C PRO A 531 -10.09 2.47 1.92
N ASN A 532 -10.68 3.66 1.90
CA ASN A 532 -11.23 4.23 0.67
C ASN A 532 -10.13 4.92 -0.17
N GLN A 533 -10.47 5.45 -1.34
CA GLN A 533 -9.52 6.15 -2.22
C GLN A 533 -8.98 7.48 -1.67
N HIS A 534 -9.45 7.94 -0.50
CA HIS A 534 -8.83 9.03 0.27
C HIS A 534 -7.89 8.52 1.37
N GLY A 535 -7.68 7.19 1.46
CA GLY A 535 -6.90 6.54 2.50
C GLY A 535 -7.61 6.41 3.86
N LYS A 536 -8.87 6.86 3.99
CA LYS A 536 -9.60 6.78 5.27
C LYS A 536 -10.12 5.37 5.50
N PHE A 537 -9.90 4.82 6.69
CA PHE A 537 -10.41 3.51 7.03
C PHE A 537 -11.94 3.53 7.24
N CYS A 538 -12.60 2.58 6.59
CA CYS A 538 -14.03 2.42 6.54
C CYS A 538 -14.40 0.94 6.81
N THR A 539 -15.67 0.70 7.11
CA THR A 539 -16.21 -0.66 7.15
C THR A 539 -16.33 -1.22 5.75
N ILE A 540 -16.26 -2.55 5.62
CA ILE A 540 -16.43 -3.21 4.32
C ILE A 540 -17.79 -2.92 3.66
N ASP A 541 -18.85 -2.75 4.44
CA ASP A 541 -20.20 -2.45 3.92
C ASP A 541 -20.33 -1.03 3.34
N ALA A 542 -19.44 -0.12 3.76
CA ALA A 542 -19.42 1.26 3.31
C ALA A 542 -18.57 1.45 2.03
N ILE A 543 -17.86 0.41 1.60
CA ILE A 543 -16.93 0.44 0.47
C ILE A 543 -17.48 -0.38 -0.69
N ALA A 544 -17.22 0.10 -1.90
CA ALA A 544 -17.53 -0.59 -3.14
C ALA A 544 -16.27 -0.77 -4.00
N LEU A 545 -16.24 -1.85 -4.77
CA LEU A 545 -15.14 -2.14 -5.69
C LEU A 545 -15.23 -1.20 -6.89
N ASP A 546 -14.13 -0.52 -7.18
CA ASP A 546 -14.01 0.33 -8.37
C ASP A 546 -13.83 -0.54 -9.62
N CYS A 547 -14.84 -0.59 -10.48
CA CYS A 547 -14.80 -1.33 -11.74
C CYS A 547 -14.33 -0.43 -12.90
N ASP A 548 -13.08 0.04 -12.81
CA ASP A 548 -12.41 0.86 -13.82
C ASP A 548 -13.14 2.17 -14.15
N ILE A 549 -13.58 2.90 -13.12
CA ILE A 549 -14.22 4.21 -13.28
C ILE A 549 -13.15 5.24 -13.68
N ASP A 550 -13.35 5.95 -14.79
CA ASP A 550 -12.41 7.01 -15.21
C ASP A 550 -12.26 8.08 -14.10
N GLU A 551 -11.02 8.37 -13.68
CA GLU A 551 -10.69 9.36 -12.63
C GLU A 551 -11.31 10.75 -12.86
N ILE A 552 -11.50 11.10 -14.13
CA ILE A 552 -12.10 12.38 -14.53
C ILE A 552 -13.55 12.48 -14.05
N TYR A 553 -14.32 11.38 -14.09
CA TYR A 553 -15.69 11.39 -13.58
C TYR A 553 -15.71 11.58 -12.06
N LYS A 554 -14.79 10.97 -11.32
CA LYS A 554 -14.68 11.14 -9.87
C LYS A 554 -14.41 12.61 -9.53
N THR A 555 -13.45 13.21 -10.22
CA THR A 555 -13.06 14.62 -10.03
C THR A 555 -14.17 15.60 -10.41
N ILE A 556 -14.86 15.40 -11.53
CA ILE A 556 -15.94 16.28 -11.97
C ILE A 556 -17.14 16.21 -11.01
N SER A 557 -17.38 15.05 -10.40
CA SER A 557 -18.53 14.85 -9.52
C SER A 557 -18.41 15.58 -8.19
N GLU A 558 -17.18 15.86 -7.74
CA GLU A 558 -16.93 16.70 -6.55
C GLU A 558 -17.50 18.11 -6.72
N ILE A 559 -17.60 18.64 -7.95
CA ILE A 559 -18.17 19.97 -8.24
C ILE A 559 -19.64 20.05 -7.82
N ILE A 560 -20.36 18.93 -7.94
CA ILE A 560 -21.76 18.79 -7.52
C ILE A 560 -21.91 18.16 -6.14
N GLU A 561 -20.83 18.15 -5.34
CA GLU A 561 -20.77 17.60 -3.98
C GLU A 561 -21.03 16.09 -3.93
N LEU A 562 -20.61 15.36 -4.96
CA LEU A 562 -20.59 13.90 -4.98
C LEU A 562 -19.14 13.41 -4.91
N ASP A 563 -18.75 12.90 -3.75
CA ASP A 563 -17.43 12.32 -3.53
C ASP A 563 -17.49 10.79 -3.65
N PHE A 564 -17.21 10.29 -4.85
CA PHE A 564 -17.14 8.85 -5.09
C PHE A 564 -15.89 8.21 -4.44
N LYS A 565 -14.78 8.94 -4.33
CA LYS A 565 -13.54 8.44 -3.72
C LYS A 565 -13.74 8.05 -2.26
N SER A 566 -14.66 8.71 -1.55
CA SER A 566 -15.04 8.34 -0.18
C SER A 566 -15.70 6.97 -0.03
N LYS A 567 -16.30 6.43 -1.10
CA LYS A 567 -17.06 5.16 -1.12
C LYS A 567 -16.33 4.04 -1.87
N LEU A 568 -15.29 4.36 -2.63
CA LEU A 568 -14.57 3.40 -3.46
C LEU A 568 -13.36 2.83 -2.73
N LEU A 569 -13.09 1.54 -2.93
CA LEU A 569 -11.92 0.85 -2.39
C LEU A 569 -10.63 1.46 -2.94
N ASP A 570 -9.64 1.64 -2.06
CA ASP A 570 -8.30 2.04 -2.48
C ASP A 570 -7.66 1.03 -3.43
N SER A 571 -7.05 1.52 -4.51
CA SER A 571 -6.47 0.68 -5.58
C SER A 571 -5.28 -0.18 -5.14
N SER A 572 -4.63 0.16 -4.01
CA SER A 572 -3.53 -0.63 -3.45
C SER A 572 -4.00 -1.89 -2.71
N ILE A 573 -5.31 -2.02 -2.45
CA ILE A 573 -5.89 -3.16 -1.74
C ILE A 573 -6.37 -4.23 -2.70
N LYS A 574 -5.94 -5.47 -2.44
CA LYS A 574 -6.33 -6.65 -3.21
C LYS A 574 -7.73 -7.10 -2.80
N TYR A 575 -8.71 -6.87 -3.67
CA TYR A 575 -10.11 -7.22 -3.43
C TYR A 575 -10.37 -8.73 -3.30
N GLU A 576 -9.46 -9.59 -3.80
CA GLU A 576 -9.56 -11.06 -3.74
C GLU A 576 -9.69 -11.60 -2.32
N PHE A 577 -9.14 -10.87 -1.35
CA PHE A 577 -9.16 -11.24 0.06
C PHE A 577 -10.44 -10.84 0.78
N LEU A 578 -11.23 -9.94 0.19
CA LEU A 578 -12.41 -9.38 0.84
C LEU A 578 -13.64 -10.28 0.57
N PRO A 579 -14.57 -10.37 1.54
CA PRO A 579 -15.94 -10.83 1.31
C PRO A 579 -16.59 -10.09 0.13
N ILE A 580 -17.74 -10.58 -0.35
CA ILE A 580 -18.43 -9.99 -1.53
C ILE A 580 -18.62 -8.48 -1.33
N VAL A 581 -17.76 -7.68 -1.96
CA VAL A 581 -17.85 -6.23 -2.03
C VAL A 581 -18.76 -5.89 -3.21
N LYS A 582 -19.64 -4.91 -3.03
CA LYS A 582 -20.51 -4.47 -4.12
C LYS A 582 -19.66 -3.85 -5.23
N ASN A 583 -19.87 -4.27 -6.47
CA ASN A 583 -19.28 -3.59 -7.63
C ASN A 583 -19.91 -2.22 -7.81
N PHE A 584 -19.08 -1.20 -8.01
CA PHE A 584 -19.51 0.13 -8.41
C PHE A 584 -19.00 0.41 -9.81
N THR A 585 -19.94 0.53 -10.74
CA THR A 585 -19.65 0.70 -12.15
C THR A 585 -19.80 2.15 -12.57
N LEU A 586 -19.29 2.47 -13.75
CA LEU A 586 -19.51 3.79 -14.34
C LEU A 586 -21.01 4.09 -14.59
N GLU A 587 -21.86 3.08 -14.76
CA GLU A 587 -23.31 3.26 -14.90
C GLU A 587 -23.96 3.68 -13.57
N ASP A 588 -23.47 3.16 -12.45
CA ASP A 588 -23.90 3.58 -11.11
C ASP A 588 -23.52 5.04 -10.84
N VAL A 589 -22.30 5.44 -11.25
CA VAL A 589 -21.84 6.84 -11.21
C VAL A 589 -22.81 7.74 -11.97
N PHE A 590 -23.18 7.37 -13.20
CA PHE A 590 -24.13 8.14 -14.00
C PHE A 590 -25.51 8.25 -13.32
N SER A 591 -26.02 7.16 -12.75
CA SER A 591 -27.30 7.17 -12.05
C SER A 591 -27.29 8.07 -10.80
N GLU A 592 -26.21 8.06 -10.01
CA GLU A 592 -26.09 8.96 -8.84
C GLU A 592 -25.98 10.43 -9.25
N ILE A 593 -25.23 10.73 -10.32
CA ILE A 593 -25.15 12.08 -10.90
C ILE A 593 -26.53 12.55 -11.36
N GLU A 594 -27.26 11.75 -12.13
CA GLU A 594 -28.61 12.10 -12.60
C GLU A 594 -29.57 12.41 -11.46
N LYS A 595 -29.56 11.58 -10.40
CA LYS A 595 -30.35 11.82 -9.18
C LYS A 595 -30.02 13.15 -8.53
N LYS A 596 -28.73 13.50 -8.42
CA LYS A 596 -28.30 14.77 -7.81
C LYS A 596 -28.68 15.97 -8.68
N LEU A 597 -28.60 15.84 -10.00
CA LEU A 597 -28.92 16.91 -10.96
C LEU A 597 -30.42 17.24 -11.06
N HIS A 598 -31.32 16.40 -10.54
CA HIS A 598 -32.73 16.77 -10.38
C HIS A 598 -32.94 17.91 -9.37
N THR A 599 -31.96 18.17 -8.51
CA THR A 599 -31.99 19.28 -7.54
C THR A 599 -31.20 20.47 -8.08
N PRO A 600 -31.68 21.72 -7.96
CA PRO A 600 -30.92 22.90 -8.39
C PRO A 600 -29.56 22.98 -7.67
N ASN A 601 -28.46 23.01 -8.43
CA ASN A 601 -27.10 23.15 -7.90
C ASN A 601 -26.44 24.44 -8.43
N PRO A 602 -25.89 25.31 -7.57
CA PRO A 602 -25.26 26.57 -7.97
C PRO A 602 -24.05 26.38 -8.90
N LYS A 603 -23.38 25.22 -8.86
CA LYS A 603 -22.21 24.88 -9.68
C LYS A 603 -22.54 23.98 -10.89
N ALA A 604 -23.82 23.76 -11.19
CA ALA A 604 -24.24 22.91 -12.31
C ALA A 604 -23.65 23.36 -13.66
N GLU A 605 -23.40 24.66 -13.83
CA GLU A 605 -22.78 25.21 -15.03
C GLU A 605 -21.36 24.65 -15.28
N ASP A 606 -20.47 24.72 -14.29
CA ASP A 606 -19.10 24.23 -14.44
C ASP A 606 -19.07 22.72 -14.64
N PHE A 607 -19.95 22.01 -13.93
CA PHE A 607 -20.16 20.57 -14.10
C PHE A 607 -20.54 20.24 -15.56
N TYR A 608 -21.61 20.85 -16.09
CA TYR A 608 -22.06 20.60 -17.46
C TYR A 608 -21.01 20.98 -18.51
N LYS A 609 -20.25 22.06 -18.27
CA LYS A 609 -19.14 22.44 -19.14
C LYS A 609 -18.12 21.31 -19.25
N ARG A 610 -17.70 20.75 -18.10
CA ARG A 610 -16.71 19.67 -18.06
C ARG A 610 -17.25 18.38 -18.67
N ILE A 611 -18.52 18.05 -18.46
CA ILE A 611 -19.16 16.88 -19.10
C ILE A 611 -19.14 16.98 -20.62
N ILE A 612 -19.50 18.13 -21.20
CA ILE A 612 -19.45 18.34 -22.66
C ILE A 612 -18.01 18.21 -23.20
N CYS A 613 -16.99 18.43 -22.38
CA CYS A 613 -15.59 18.27 -22.79
C CYS A 613 -15.10 16.81 -22.81
N LEU A 614 -15.90 15.82 -22.35
CA LEU A 614 -15.49 14.41 -22.28
C LEU A 614 -15.83 13.64 -23.56
N GLN A 615 -14.86 12.95 -24.15
CA GLN A 615 -14.95 12.30 -25.46
C GLN A 615 -14.75 10.79 -25.32
N ALA A 616 -15.79 10.00 -25.63
CA ALA A 616 -15.75 8.53 -25.63
C ALA A 616 -15.98 7.96 -27.05
N GLU A 617 -17.17 8.18 -27.61
CA GLU A 617 -17.56 7.78 -28.97
C GLU A 617 -17.79 9.01 -29.84
N GLN A 618 -17.77 8.87 -31.17
CA GLN A 618 -18.14 9.96 -32.07
C GLN A 618 -19.60 10.37 -31.81
N ASN A 619 -19.77 11.59 -31.30
CA ASN A 619 -21.08 12.18 -31.05
C ASN A 619 -21.16 13.50 -31.83
N GLU A 620 -21.90 13.46 -32.94
CA GLU A 620 -22.04 14.59 -33.85
C GLU A 620 -22.62 15.84 -33.15
N GLU A 621 -23.57 15.68 -32.22
CA GLU A 621 -24.17 16.80 -31.47
C GLU A 621 -23.16 17.49 -30.55
N GLN A 622 -22.32 16.70 -29.89
CA GLN A 622 -21.28 17.21 -29.03
C GLN A 622 -20.16 17.89 -29.83
N ASP A 623 -19.73 17.29 -30.94
CA ASP A 623 -18.69 17.84 -31.80
C ASP A 623 -19.13 19.13 -32.47
N ASP A 624 -20.35 19.19 -33.00
CA ASP A 624 -20.93 20.41 -33.59
C ASP A 624 -20.97 21.55 -32.56
N PHE A 625 -21.38 21.25 -31.32
CA PHE A 625 -21.39 22.24 -30.24
C PHE A 625 -19.98 22.69 -29.86
N LEU A 626 -19.03 21.78 -29.68
CA LEU A 626 -17.64 22.12 -29.33
C LEU A 626 -16.91 22.90 -30.44
N ASN A 627 -17.26 22.66 -31.71
CA ASN A 627 -16.68 23.36 -32.86
C ASN A 627 -17.11 24.84 -32.96
N LEU A 628 -18.15 25.25 -32.21
CA LEU A 628 -18.52 26.66 -32.07
C LEU A 628 -17.52 27.45 -31.22
N PHE A 629 -16.76 26.79 -30.36
CA PHE A 629 -15.88 27.43 -29.39
C PHE A 629 -14.41 27.23 -29.74
N ASN A 630 -13.57 28.18 -29.33
CA ASN A 630 -12.14 28.08 -29.53
C ASN A 630 -11.55 26.94 -28.67
N LYS A 631 -10.51 26.26 -29.17
CA LYS A 631 -9.97 25.02 -28.55
C LYS A 631 -9.44 25.23 -27.13
N ASP A 632 -9.03 26.45 -26.77
CA ASP A 632 -8.43 26.76 -25.47
C ASP A 632 -9.45 26.84 -24.32
N SER A 633 -10.72 27.16 -24.59
CA SER A 633 -11.74 27.36 -23.55
C SER A 633 -12.57 26.11 -23.22
N TRP A 634 -12.54 25.10 -24.10
CA TRP A 634 -13.25 23.82 -23.99
C TRP A 634 -12.33 22.64 -24.34
N LYS A 635 -11.34 22.39 -23.47
CA LYS A 635 -10.33 21.36 -23.66
C LYS A 635 -10.94 19.95 -23.61
N ARG A 636 -10.81 19.21 -24.71
CA ARG A 636 -11.34 17.85 -24.86
C ARG A 636 -10.50 16.84 -24.06
N ASN A 637 -11.15 15.99 -23.25
CA ASN A 637 -10.50 14.89 -22.53
C ASN A 637 -11.12 13.54 -22.96
N LYS A 638 -10.29 12.51 -23.14
CA LYS A 638 -10.78 11.17 -23.50
C LYS A 638 -11.29 10.42 -22.27
N VAL A 639 -12.39 9.70 -22.42
CA VAL A 639 -12.99 8.83 -21.38
C VAL A 639 -13.46 7.52 -22.01
N SER A 640 -13.67 6.50 -21.18
CA SER A 640 -14.06 5.16 -21.65
C SER A 640 -15.48 5.09 -22.23
N LYS A 641 -16.45 5.76 -21.57
CA LYS A 641 -17.87 5.79 -21.95
C LYS A 641 -18.50 7.10 -21.48
N HIS A 642 -19.58 7.53 -22.14
CA HIS A 642 -20.37 8.70 -21.74
C HIS A 642 -21.84 8.32 -21.49
N SER A 643 -22.50 9.02 -20.57
CA SER A 643 -23.98 8.98 -20.45
C SER A 643 -24.59 9.87 -21.53
N LYS A 644 -25.48 9.31 -22.35
CA LYS A 644 -26.18 10.04 -23.41
C LYS A 644 -27.17 11.04 -22.80
N GLU A 645 -27.79 10.69 -21.69
CA GLU A 645 -28.78 11.46 -20.96
C GLU A 645 -28.15 12.71 -20.33
N ILE A 646 -27.05 12.54 -19.59
CA ILE A 646 -26.33 13.65 -18.94
C ILE A 646 -25.74 14.58 -20.01
N LEU A 647 -25.14 14.03 -21.07
CA LEU A 647 -24.57 14.81 -22.17
C LEU A 647 -25.66 15.64 -22.89
N LYS A 648 -26.80 15.03 -23.21
CA LYS A 648 -27.94 15.72 -23.84
C LYS A 648 -28.50 16.82 -22.93
N ALA A 649 -28.60 16.56 -21.62
CA ALA A 649 -29.02 17.57 -20.65
C ALA A 649 -28.03 18.75 -20.57
N ALA A 650 -26.72 18.46 -20.55
CA ALA A 650 -25.66 19.46 -20.53
C ALA A 650 -25.69 20.35 -21.78
N LEU A 651 -25.79 19.74 -22.96
CA LEU A 651 -25.86 20.43 -24.25
C LEU A 651 -27.12 21.31 -24.35
N LYS A 652 -28.27 20.78 -23.93
CA LYS A 652 -29.53 21.54 -23.84
C LYS A 652 -29.41 22.76 -22.92
N PHE A 653 -28.84 22.57 -21.72
CA PHE A 653 -28.63 23.64 -20.74
C PHE A 653 -27.76 24.76 -21.31
N TRP A 654 -26.61 24.42 -21.90
CA TRP A 654 -25.68 25.41 -22.44
C TRP A 654 -26.26 26.13 -23.66
N ARG A 655 -26.96 25.44 -24.57
CA ARG A 655 -27.64 26.08 -25.70
C ARG A 655 -28.73 27.06 -25.25
N GLU A 656 -29.51 26.72 -24.24
CA GLU A 656 -30.50 27.63 -23.65
C GLU A 656 -29.82 28.84 -22.99
N LYS A 657 -28.74 28.61 -22.23
CA LYS A 657 -27.99 29.68 -21.56
C LYS A 657 -27.37 30.65 -22.57
N ILE A 658 -26.69 30.13 -23.59
CA ILE A 658 -26.09 30.93 -24.67
C ILE A 658 -27.17 31.74 -25.38
N SER A 659 -28.33 31.13 -25.67
CA SER A 659 -29.46 31.85 -26.29
C SER A 659 -29.94 33.01 -25.42
N LYS A 660 -30.08 32.82 -24.10
CA LYS A 660 -30.45 33.89 -23.15
C LYS A 660 -29.39 34.99 -23.09
N GLN A 661 -28.10 34.63 -23.11
CA GLN A 661 -27.00 35.60 -23.13
C GLN A 661 -27.03 36.43 -24.42
N ILE A 662 -27.18 35.79 -25.58
CA ILE A 662 -27.29 36.48 -26.88
C ILE A 662 -28.48 37.44 -26.85
N GLY A 663 -29.65 36.98 -26.38
CA GLY A 663 -30.83 37.83 -26.31
C GLY A 663 -30.69 39.03 -25.37
N SER A 664 -29.82 38.95 -24.35
CA SER A 664 -29.53 40.09 -23.46
C SER A 664 -28.67 41.19 -24.11
N TYR A 665 -28.08 40.94 -25.28
CA TYR A 665 -27.30 41.94 -26.01
C TYR A 665 -28.14 42.83 -26.93
N GLU A 666 -29.39 42.47 -27.20
CA GLU A 666 -30.40 43.23 -27.97
C GLU A 666 -30.08 43.46 -29.46
N CYS A 667 -28.81 43.56 -29.87
CA CYS A 667 -28.39 43.72 -31.27
C CYS A 667 -27.01 43.09 -31.57
N VAL A 668 -26.70 42.93 -32.86
CA VAL A 668 -25.46 42.35 -33.39
C VAL A 668 -24.23 43.19 -33.01
N GLU A 669 -24.33 44.51 -32.97
CA GLU A 669 -23.23 45.41 -32.57
C GLU A 669 -22.80 45.16 -31.11
N ASN A 670 -23.77 45.11 -30.20
CA ASN A 670 -23.54 44.78 -28.79
C ASN A 670 -23.03 43.35 -28.61
N PHE A 671 -23.55 42.39 -29.38
CA PHE A 671 -23.08 41.01 -29.36
C PHE A 671 -21.61 40.90 -29.81
N THR A 672 -21.25 41.61 -30.88
CA THR A 672 -19.90 41.65 -31.46
C THR A 672 -18.90 42.24 -30.48
N SER A 673 -19.23 43.41 -29.89
CA SER A 673 -18.36 44.11 -28.94
C SER A 673 -18.21 43.38 -27.60
N ARG A 674 -19.31 42.88 -27.02
CA ARG A 674 -19.28 42.21 -25.70
C ARG A 674 -18.78 40.77 -25.74
N SER A 675 -18.86 40.10 -26.89
CA SER A 675 -18.32 38.74 -27.07
C SER A 675 -16.94 38.71 -27.73
N CYS A 676 -16.31 39.88 -27.92
CA CYS A 676 -14.95 40.05 -28.45
C CYS A 676 -14.73 39.45 -29.86
N PHE A 677 -15.73 39.53 -30.76
CA PHE A 677 -15.54 39.15 -32.16
C PHE A 677 -14.75 40.23 -32.92
N SER A 678 -13.92 39.82 -33.90
CA SER A 678 -13.09 40.78 -34.65
C SER A 678 -13.89 41.72 -35.56
N ASN A 679 -15.07 41.29 -36.01
CA ASN A 679 -16.01 42.09 -36.79
C ASN A 679 -17.43 41.47 -36.72
N GLU A 680 -18.43 42.25 -37.14
CA GLU A 680 -19.83 41.84 -37.15
C GLU A 680 -20.07 40.65 -38.09
N GLN A 681 -19.38 40.57 -39.23
CA GLN A 681 -19.55 39.45 -40.17
C GLN A 681 -19.21 38.09 -39.54
N LYS A 682 -18.14 38.02 -38.74
CA LYS A 682 -17.79 36.79 -38.01
C LYS A 682 -18.79 36.49 -36.89
N ALA A 683 -19.31 37.52 -36.22
CA ALA A 683 -20.35 37.35 -35.22
C ALA A 683 -21.65 36.80 -35.83
N VAL A 684 -22.06 37.33 -36.99
CA VAL A 684 -23.22 36.85 -37.76
C VAL A 684 -22.98 35.43 -38.30
N THR A 685 -21.79 35.13 -38.83
CA THR A 685 -21.44 33.78 -39.28
C THR A 685 -21.50 32.77 -38.14
N TRP A 686 -20.98 33.14 -36.96
CA TRP A 686 -21.07 32.31 -35.76
C TRP A 686 -22.52 32.13 -35.30
N LEU A 687 -23.31 33.21 -35.28
CA LEU A 687 -24.72 33.20 -34.90
C LEU A 687 -25.53 32.31 -35.85
N SER A 688 -25.30 32.39 -37.16
CA SER A 688 -25.94 31.52 -38.15
C SER A 688 -25.60 30.04 -37.90
N ARG A 689 -24.34 29.70 -37.60
CA ARG A 689 -23.96 28.32 -37.24
C ARG A 689 -24.63 27.86 -35.94
N PHE A 690 -24.72 28.73 -34.94
CA PHE A 690 -25.41 28.41 -33.69
C PHE A 690 -26.93 28.18 -33.90
N ILE A 691 -27.59 29.01 -34.71
CA ILE A 691 -29.01 28.84 -35.07
C ILE A 691 -29.21 27.53 -35.85
N GLN A 692 -28.33 27.20 -36.80
CA GLN A 692 -28.39 25.92 -37.50
C GLN A 692 -28.28 24.73 -36.55
N ILE A 693 -27.43 24.81 -35.52
CA ILE A 693 -27.33 23.78 -34.47
C ILE A 693 -28.63 23.70 -33.66
N LEU A 694 -29.26 24.83 -33.30
CA LEU A 694 -30.56 24.82 -32.60
C LEU A 694 -31.66 24.12 -33.42
N VAL A 695 -31.68 24.34 -34.73
CA VAL A 695 -32.65 23.70 -35.65
C VAL A 695 -32.31 22.23 -35.85
N LYS A 696 -31.03 21.89 -36.11
CA LYS A 696 -30.56 20.51 -36.34
C LYS A 696 -30.90 19.57 -35.17
N TYR A 697 -30.89 20.09 -33.94
CA TYR A 697 -31.14 19.31 -32.71
C TYR A 697 -32.48 19.64 -32.03
N GLU A 698 -33.50 20.02 -32.81
CA GLU A 698 -34.91 20.15 -32.38
C GLU A 698 -35.15 21.15 -31.21
N GLN A 699 -34.34 22.21 -31.11
CA GLN A 699 -34.47 23.28 -30.11
C GLN A 699 -34.91 24.62 -30.70
N GLU A 700 -35.48 24.61 -31.90
CA GLU A 700 -36.06 25.78 -32.58
C GLU A 700 -37.12 26.54 -31.77
N ASN A 701 -37.82 25.86 -30.84
CA ASN A 701 -38.74 26.51 -29.88
C ASN A 701 -38.08 27.63 -29.04
N LEU A 702 -36.75 27.63 -28.89
CA LEU A 702 -36.02 28.72 -28.24
C LEU A 702 -36.06 30.01 -29.08
N LEU A 703 -36.08 29.90 -30.40
CA LEU A 703 -36.14 31.03 -31.34
C LEU A 703 -37.48 31.78 -31.26
N ASP A 704 -38.55 31.09 -30.84
CA ASP A 704 -39.85 31.71 -30.60
C ASP A 704 -39.91 32.44 -29.25
N ARG A 705 -39.14 31.99 -28.27
CA ARG A 705 -39.18 32.50 -26.89
C ARG A 705 -38.16 33.61 -26.64
N ILE A 706 -36.98 33.49 -27.22
CA ILE A 706 -35.84 34.36 -26.99
C ILE A 706 -35.50 35.10 -28.28
N ALA A 707 -35.39 36.43 -28.20
CA ALA A 707 -35.01 37.25 -29.32
C ALA A 707 -33.51 37.11 -29.60
N ILE A 708 -33.14 36.28 -30.58
CA ILE A 708 -31.73 36.08 -31.00
C ILE A 708 -31.53 36.18 -32.51
N LEU A 709 -32.60 36.33 -33.28
CA LEU A 709 -32.55 36.39 -34.74
C LEU A 709 -32.41 37.86 -35.16
N PRO A 710 -31.35 38.25 -35.88
CA PRO A 710 -31.16 39.64 -36.29
C PRO A 710 -32.07 40.01 -37.45
N ASP A 711 -32.74 41.15 -37.35
CA ASP A 711 -33.36 41.81 -38.50
C ASP A 711 -32.28 42.40 -39.45
N GLN A 712 -32.68 43.04 -40.56
CA GLN A 712 -31.70 43.61 -41.52
C GLN A 712 -30.96 44.85 -40.97
N TYR A 713 -31.33 45.37 -39.79
CA TYR A 713 -30.56 46.36 -39.03
C TYR A 713 -29.67 45.75 -37.95
N GLY A 714 -29.73 44.43 -37.76
CA GLY A 714 -29.00 43.73 -36.71
C GLY A 714 -29.66 43.79 -35.34
N SER A 715 -30.92 44.22 -35.19
CA SER A 715 -31.66 44.12 -33.93
C SER A 715 -32.17 42.71 -33.73
N PHE A 716 -32.00 42.14 -32.53
CA PHE A 716 -32.48 40.79 -32.24
C PHE A 716 -33.98 40.76 -32.00
N LYS A 717 -34.66 39.89 -32.75
CA LYS A 717 -36.11 39.65 -32.72
C LYS A 717 -36.41 38.18 -32.50
N LYS A 718 -37.66 37.88 -32.13
CA LYS A 718 -38.17 36.51 -32.08
C LYS A 718 -38.50 36.01 -33.48
N CYS A 719 -38.48 34.69 -33.67
CA CYS A 719 -38.87 34.04 -34.93
C CYS A 719 -40.28 34.44 -35.40
N ALA A 720 -41.19 34.73 -34.46
CA ALA A 720 -42.55 35.17 -34.78
C ALA A 720 -42.64 36.56 -35.44
N GLU A 721 -41.62 37.39 -35.28
CA GLU A 721 -41.59 38.81 -35.70
C GLU A 721 -40.90 39.00 -37.06
N LEU A 722 -40.22 37.96 -37.57
CA LEU A 722 -39.42 38.03 -38.79
C LEU A 722 -40.02 37.22 -39.94
N SER A 723 -39.72 37.68 -41.15
CA SER A 723 -40.05 37.04 -42.42
C SER A 723 -38.79 36.90 -43.28
N LEU A 724 -38.81 36.00 -44.26
CA LEU A 724 -37.74 35.87 -45.24
C LEU A 724 -37.89 36.89 -46.36
N ASP A 725 -36.76 37.39 -46.85
CA ASP A 725 -36.67 38.19 -48.07
C ASP A 725 -36.75 37.23 -49.27
N SER A 726 -37.66 37.46 -50.22
CA SER A 726 -37.77 36.62 -51.42
C SER A 726 -36.50 36.66 -52.28
N GLY A 727 -35.62 37.65 -52.06
CA GLY A 727 -34.44 37.90 -52.88
C GLY A 727 -34.74 38.74 -54.12
N GLU A 728 -36.01 39.05 -54.36
CA GLU A 728 -36.48 39.88 -55.49
C GLU A 728 -36.59 41.36 -55.11
N ILE A 729 -36.37 41.70 -53.83
CA ILE A 729 -36.46 43.04 -53.30
C ILE A 729 -35.07 43.69 -53.31
N GLU A 730 -34.87 44.60 -54.26
CA GLU A 730 -33.66 45.43 -54.36
C GLU A 730 -33.53 46.42 -53.20
N GLU A 731 -32.29 46.70 -52.78
CA GLU A 731 -32.03 47.54 -51.59
C GLU A 731 -32.65 48.94 -51.69
N ILE A 732 -32.64 49.51 -52.90
CA ILE A 732 -33.23 50.83 -53.15
C ILE A 732 -34.76 50.85 -52.91
N LEU A 733 -35.44 49.73 -53.12
CA LEU A 733 -36.89 49.63 -52.89
C LEU A 733 -37.21 49.51 -51.41
N LYS A 734 -36.34 48.89 -50.62
CA LYS A 734 -36.49 48.85 -49.16
C LYS A 734 -36.33 50.24 -48.55
N ASP A 735 -35.39 51.04 -49.06
CA ASP A 735 -35.22 52.44 -48.68
C ASP A 735 -36.47 53.26 -49.00
N ALA A 736 -37.02 53.12 -50.21
CA ALA A 736 -38.27 53.79 -50.62
C ALA A 736 -39.46 53.33 -49.75
N CYS A 737 -39.51 52.06 -49.39
CA CYS A 737 -40.57 51.49 -48.55
C CYS A 737 -40.56 52.06 -47.11
N LYS A 738 -39.35 52.31 -46.56
CA LYS A 738 -39.18 52.99 -45.26
C LYS A 738 -39.79 54.39 -45.28
N TYR A 739 -39.51 55.20 -46.30
CA TYR A 739 -40.12 56.53 -46.45
C TYR A 739 -41.64 56.44 -46.70
N ALA A 740 -42.11 55.35 -47.32
CA ALA A 740 -43.54 55.05 -47.46
C ALA A 740 -44.24 54.65 -46.13
N GLY A 741 -43.55 54.73 -44.99
CA GLY A 741 -44.11 54.48 -43.65
C GLY A 741 -44.11 53.01 -43.24
N TYR A 742 -43.42 52.12 -43.99
CA TYR A 742 -43.26 50.72 -43.64
C TYR A 742 -41.80 50.28 -43.80
N ASP A 743 -41.08 50.23 -42.69
CA ASP A 743 -39.70 49.76 -42.70
C ASP A 743 -39.64 48.23 -42.79
N VAL A 744 -39.50 47.73 -44.00
CA VAL A 744 -39.42 46.29 -44.28
C VAL A 744 -38.15 45.66 -43.69
N ARG A 745 -37.10 46.44 -43.40
CA ARG A 745 -35.85 45.91 -42.85
C ARG A 745 -35.98 45.47 -41.39
N GLU A 746 -36.91 46.05 -40.64
CA GLU A 746 -37.20 45.65 -39.25
C GLU A 746 -37.95 44.31 -39.15
N THR A 747 -38.58 43.88 -40.24
CA THR A 747 -39.41 42.66 -40.30
C THR A 747 -38.77 41.54 -41.11
N LEU A 748 -37.63 41.79 -41.76
CA LEU A 748 -36.89 40.81 -42.54
C LEU A 748 -35.70 40.26 -41.76
N LEU A 749 -35.50 38.93 -41.80
CA LEU A 749 -34.29 38.29 -41.28
C LEU A 749 -33.07 38.76 -42.06
N LEU A 750 -31.95 38.97 -41.37
CA LEU A 750 -30.66 39.28 -41.98
C LEU A 750 -30.27 38.20 -43.00
N LYS A 751 -29.89 38.62 -44.23
CA LYS A 751 -29.63 37.73 -45.38
C LYS A 751 -28.56 36.64 -45.10
N ASP A 752 -27.63 36.94 -44.21
CA ASP A 752 -26.51 36.04 -43.86
C ASP A 752 -26.89 34.96 -42.83
N VAL A 753 -28.11 35.00 -42.28
CA VAL A 753 -28.62 34.00 -41.34
C VAL A 753 -29.58 33.05 -42.04
N TYR A 754 -29.18 31.78 -42.16
CA TYR A 754 -30.00 30.78 -42.83
C TYR A 754 -31.01 30.12 -41.88
N LEU A 755 -32.29 30.43 -42.05
CA LEU A 755 -33.41 29.80 -41.35
C LEU A 755 -34.56 29.52 -42.33
N LYS A 756 -35.12 28.30 -42.31
CA LYS A 756 -36.30 27.98 -43.12
C LYS A 756 -37.56 28.40 -42.37
N LEU A 757 -38.23 29.46 -42.83
CA LEU A 757 -39.54 29.86 -42.33
C LEU A 757 -40.66 29.31 -43.24
N PRO A 758 -41.89 29.16 -42.72
CA PRO A 758 -43.05 28.79 -43.52
C PRO A 758 -43.28 29.73 -44.71
N LYS A 759 -43.77 29.21 -45.84
CA LYS A 759 -43.95 29.98 -47.10
C LYS A 759 -44.85 31.23 -46.97
N ASN A 760 -45.71 31.28 -45.96
CA ASN A 760 -46.57 32.44 -45.67
C ASN A 760 -45.84 33.55 -44.89
N ARG A 761 -44.54 33.37 -44.57
CA ARG A 761 -43.64 34.35 -43.95
C ARG A 761 -42.47 34.68 -44.87
N THR A 762 -42.76 34.90 -46.14
CA THR A 762 -41.81 35.42 -47.12
C THR A 762 -42.43 36.68 -47.69
N VAL A 763 -41.70 37.80 -47.61
CA VAL A 763 -42.13 39.07 -48.18
C VAL A 763 -41.64 39.10 -49.62
N TYR A 764 -42.56 39.27 -50.55
CA TYR A 764 -42.27 39.39 -51.97
C TYR A 764 -42.33 40.85 -52.40
N LEU A 765 -41.90 41.10 -53.64
CA LEU A 765 -41.93 42.44 -54.24
C LEU A 765 -43.35 43.02 -54.26
N GLU A 766 -44.36 42.18 -54.46
CA GLU A 766 -45.78 42.55 -54.46
C GLU A 766 -46.17 43.23 -53.14
N ASP A 767 -45.74 42.68 -52.00
CA ASP A 767 -46.15 43.12 -50.65
C ASP A 767 -45.67 44.54 -50.29
N ILE A 768 -44.55 44.98 -50.88
CA ILE A 768 -44.00 46.33 -50.68
C ILE A 768 -44.38 47.30 -51.79
N SER A 769 -44.62 46.80 -53.01
CA SER A 769 -44.87 47.62 -54.18
C SER A 769 -46.12 48.48 -54.07
N GLU A 770 -47.19 47.96 -53.44
CA GLU A 770 -48.43 48.69 -53.18
C GLU A 770 -48.19 49.89 -52.25
N LYS A 771 -47.36 49.74 -51.22
CA LYS A 771 -47.07 50.78 -50.23
C LYS A 771 -46.27 51.92 -50.84
N ILE A 772 -45.24 51.59 -51.61
CA ILE A 772 -44.42 52.57 -52.34
C ILE A 772 -45.27 53.31 -53.37
N THR A 773 -46.10 52.58 -54.14
CA THR A 773 -47.02 53.16 -55.13
C THR A 773 -48.00 54.14 -54.49
N LYS A 774 -48.59 53.77 -53.35
CA LYS A 774 -49.50 54.63 -52.59
C LYS A 774 -48.80 55.91 -52.12
N TYR A 775 -47.59 55.80 -51.57
CA TYR A 775 -46.85 56.96 -51.07
C TYR A 775 -46.49 57.96 -52.18
N VAL A 776 -45.95 57.47 -53.31
CA VAL A 776 -45.63 58.31 -54.47
C VAL A 776 -46.90 58.98 -55.04
N LYS A 777 -48.04 58.29 -54.98
CA LYS A 777 -49.34 58.83 -55.39
C LYS A 777 -49.90 59.88 -54.43
N GLU A 778 -49.64 59.78 -53.13
CA GLU A 778 -50.09 60.74 -52.12
C GLU A 778 -49.19 61.99 -52.08
N ASN A 779 -47.90 61.86 -52.40
CA ASN A 779 -46.91 62.94 -52.35
C ASN A 779 -46.51 63.50 -53.74
N LYS A 780 -47.34 63.29 -54.77
CA LYS A 780 -47.11 63.72 -56.15
C LYS A 780 -46.51 65.13 -56.24
N ASN A 781 -45.42 65.26 -56.99
CA ASN A 781 -44.71 66.51 -57.27
C ASN A 781 -44.13 67.22 -56.02
N ASN A 782 -44.22 66.62 -54.83
CA ASN A 782 -43.68 67.15 -53.57
C ASN A 782 -42.74 66.17 -52.85
N ILE A 783 -42.40 65.04 -53.49
CA ILE A 783 -41.48 64.04 -52.93
C ILE A 783 -40.14 64.70 -52.61
N GLY A 784 -39.70 64.58 -51.35
CA GLY A 784 -38.44 65.14 -50.86
C GLY A 784 -38.34 66.67 -50.86
N ARG A 785 -39.47 67.41 -50.90
CA ARG A 785 -39.47 68.89 -50.88
C ARG A 785 -38.76 69.50 -49.66
N ASN A 786 -38.77 68.79 -48.53
CA ASN A 786 -38.10 69.17 -47.28
C ASN A 786 -37.07 68.13 -46.79
N ASN A 787 -36.83 67.06 -47.57
CA ASN A 787 -35.93 65.97 -47.21
C ASN A 787 -35.10 65.57 -48.42
N SER A 788 -33.82 66.00 -48.42
CA SER A 788 -32.88 65.74 -49.52
C SER A 788 -32.61 64.25 -49.74
N GLU A 789 -32.61 63.45 -48.68
CA GLU A 789 -32.36 61.99 -48.75
C GLU A 789 -33.56 61.26 -49.36
N GLU A 790 -34.79 61.64 -48.97
CA GLU A 790 -36.03 61.12 -49.57
C GLU A 790 -36.06 61.40 -51.07
N LYS A 791 -35.68 62.62 -51.48
CA LYS A 791 -35.59 63.00 -52.89
C LYS A 791 -34.61 62.11 -53.67
N GLU A 792 -33.43 61.88 -53.10
CA GLU A 792 -32.39 61.06 -53.73
C GLU A 792 -32.82 59.58 -53.85
N VAL A 793 -33.45 59.02 -52.81
CA VAL A 793 -33.94 57.63 -52.81
C VAL A 793 -35.00 57.43 -53.89
N PHE A 794 -36.01 58.29 -53.98
CA PHE A 794 -37.05 58.15 -54.99
C PHE A 794 -36.56 58.48 -56.42
N GLN A 795 -35.53 59.33 -56.59
CA GLN A 795 -34.85 59.49 -57.89
C GLN A 795 -34.14 58.20 -58.32
N LYS A 796 -33.42 57.54 -57.41
CA LYS A 796 -32.80 56.23 -57.65
C LYS A 796 -33.85 55.14 -57.88
N THR A 797 -34.97 55.15 -57.15
CA THR A 797 -36.12 54.25 -57.42
C THR A 797 -36.72 54.48 -58.80
N TYR A 798 -36.85 55.74 -59.25
CA TYR A 798 -37.30 56.08 -60.60
C TYR A 798 -36.36 55.53 -61.67
N LEU A 799 -35.05 55.73 -61.50
CA LEU A 799 -34.02 55.23 -62.41
C LEU A 799 -34.08 53.70 -62.50
N TRP A 800 -34.15 53.04 -61.35
CA TRP A 800 -34.27 51.59 -61.25
C TRP A 800 -35.54 51.07 -61.93
N LEU A 801 -36.70 51.73 -61.75
CA LEU A 801 -37.94 51.38 -62.44
C LEU A 801 -37.84 51.53 -63.97
N ARG A 802 -37.07 52.50 -64.47
CA ARG A 802 -36.83 52.69 -65.91
C ARG A 802 -35.88 51.64 -66.49
N GLU A 803 -34.82 51.30 -65.78
CA GLU A 803 -33.85 50.29 -66.23
C GLU A 803 -34.46 48.89 -66.24
N ASN A 804 -35.42 48.62 -65.34
CA ASN A 804 -36.09 47.33 -65.21
C ASN A 804 -37.43 47.24 -65.97
N LEU A 805 -37.65 48.11 -66.96
CA LEU A 805 -38.86 48.14 -67.82
C LEU A 805 -39.10 46.85 -68.60
N ALA A 806 -38.13 45.94 -68.72
CA ALA A 806 -38.29 44.66 -69.42
C ALA A 806 -38.81 43.53 -68.50
N ASN A 807 -38.70 43.66 -67.18
CA ASN A 807 -39.03 42.60 -66.21
C ASN A 807 -40.55 42.49 -65.98
N GLU A 808 -41.15 41.32 -66.24
CA GLU A 808 -42.59 41.10 -66.13
C GLU A 808 -43.13 41.22 -64.69
N THR A 809 -42.38 40.78 -63.69
CA THR A 809 -42.77 40.88 -62.26
C THR A 809 -42.83 42.34 -61.82
N VAL A 810 -41.85 43.15 -62.21
CA VAL A 810 -41.81 44.60 -61.92
C VAL A 810 -42.94 45.34 -62.63
N LYS A 811 -43.26 44.99 -63.88
CA LYS A 811 -44.42 45.54 -64.61
C LYS A 811 -45.73 45.26 -63.91
N ASN A 812 -45.89 44.06 -63.36
CA ASN A 812 -47.09 43.67 -62.67
C ASN A 812 -47.23 44.38 -61.31
N CYS A 813 -46.15 44.45 -60.53
CA CYS A 813 -46.12 45.08 -59.20
C CYS A 813 -46.26 46.62 -59.24
N PHE A 814 -45.57 47.29 -60.17
CA PHE A 814 -45.50 48.76 -60.25
C PHE A 814 -46.22 49.37 -61.46
N LYS A 815 -47.22 48.68 -62.00
CA LYS A 815 -47.98 49.08 -63.20
C LYS A 815 -48.44 50.55 -63.18
N GLU A 816 -48.91 51.02 -62.03
CA GLU A 816 -49.43 52.38 -61.86
C GLU A 816 -48.31 53.44 -61.88
N LEU A 817 -47.16 53.16 -61.25
CA LEU A 817 -46.00 54.07 -61.25
C LEU A 817 -45.30 54.12 -62.62
N LEU A 818 -45.16 53.00 -63.31
CA LEU A 818 -44.55 52.94 -64.65
C LEU A 818 -45.37 53.73 -65.69
N THR A 819 -46.69 53.79 -65.52
CA THR A 819 -47.57 54.60 -66.37
C THR A 819 -47.48 56.09 -66.03
N ASN A 820 -47.06 56.42 -64.80
CA ASN A 820 -47.04 57.79 -64.27
C ASN A 820 -45.68 58.20 -63.71
N LEU A 821 -44.62 57.89 -64.45
CA LEU A 821 -43.23 58.18 -64.08
C LEU A 821 -42.94 59.67 -63.80
N HIS A 822 -43.79 60.58 -64.28
CA HIS A 822 -43.71 62.01 -64.00
C HIS A 822 -43.98 62.37 -62.52
N TRP A 823 -44.63 61.48 -61.73
CA TRP A 823 -44.92 61.75 -60.30
C TRP A 823 -43.67 61.87 -59.42
N PHE A 824 -42.51 61.40 -59.91
CA PHE A 824 -41.23 61.43 -59.21
C PHE A 824 -40.49 62.79 -59.30
N TYR A 825 -40.87 63.68 -60.23
CA TYR A 825 -40.20 64.96 -60.45
C TYR A 825 -41.16 66.14 -60.25
N ASN A 826 -40.62 67.29 -59.84
CA ASN A 826 -41.33 68.57 -59.90
C ASN A 826 -40.84 69.41 -61.09
N ASP A 827 -41.59 70.45 -61.46
CA ASP A 827 -41.28 71.30 -62.61
C ASP A 827 -39.91 72.01 -62.51
N ASN A 828 -39.41 72.26 -61.29
CA ASN A 828 -38.11 72.87 -61.06
C ASN A 828 -36.95 71.91 -61.34
N ASP A 829 -37.09 70.63 -60.99
CA ASP A 829 -36.08 69.60 -61.24
C ASP A 829 -35.88 69.32 -62.74
N ILE A 830 -36.96 69.46 -63.52
CA ILE A 830 -36.90 69.36 -64.98
C ILE A 830 -36.12 70.55 -65.56
N ALA A 831 -36.36 71.76 -65.05
CA ALA A 831 -35.68 72.98 -65.49
C ALA A 831 -34.17 72.99 -65.17
N GLU A 832 -33.77 72.54 -63.98
CA GLU A 832 -32.36 72.48 -63.58
C GLU A 832 -31.55 71.48 -64.43
N ASN A 833 -32.16 70.33 -64.78
CA ASN A 833 -31.52 69.35 -65.66
C ASN A 833 -31.37 69.85 -67.10
N MET A 834 -32.34 70.61 -67.63
CA MET A 834 -32.21 71.28 -68.94
C MET A 834 -31.05 72.28 -68.94
N PHE A 835 -30.85 73.03 -67.85
CA PHE A 835 -29.75 73.99 -67.73
C PHE A 835 -28.36 73.33 -67.77
N LYS A 836 -28.17 72.20 -67.07
CA LYS A 836 -26.90 71.46 -67.08
C LYS A 836 -26.55 70.90 -68.47
N VAL A 837 -27.55 70.49 -69.25
CA VAL A 837 -27.36 70.03 -70.64
C VAL A 837 -26.90 71.18 -71.55
N ASP A 838 -27.43 72.38 -71.35
CA ASP A 838 -27.03 73.56 -72.12
C ASP A 838 -25.59 74.01 -71.81
N GLU A 839 -25.17 74.04 -70.54
CA GLU A 839 -23.76 74.32 -70.18
C GLU A 839 -22.76 73.29 -70.77
N TYR A 840 -23.15 72.02 -70.79
CA TYR A 840 -22.32 70.94 -71.36
C TYR A 840 -22.13 71.13 -72.88
N ASN A 841 -23.21 71.47 -73.58
CA ASN A 841 -23.17 71.77 -75.02
C ASN A 841 -22.29 73.00 -75.34
N ASP A 842 -22.33 74.03 -74.48
CA ASP A 842 -21.52 75.23 -74.66
C ASP A 842 -20.02 74.98 -74.41
N MET A 843 -19.67 74.14 -73.44
CA MET A 843 -18.29 73.69 -73.21
C MET A 843 -17.70 72.92 -74.41
N LEU A 844 -18.48 72.03 -75.03
CA LEU A 844 -18.05 71.27 -76.22
C LEU A 844 -17.77 72.18 -77.42
N LYS A 845 -18.62 73.21 -77.63
CA LYS A 845 -18.42 74.23 -78.66
C LYS A 845 -17.12 75.02 -78.47
N LYS A 846 -16.77 75.37 -77.23
CA LYS A 846 -15.63 76.23 -76.91
C LYS A 846 -14.27 75.62 -77.29
N TYR A 847 -14.17 74.29 -77.27
CA TYR A 847 -12.95 73.56 -77.62
C TYR A 847 -12.95 72.99 -79.05
N GLY A 848 -13.91 73.38 -79.89
CA GLY A 848 -13.93 73.00 -81.31
C GLY A 848 -14.23 71.53 -81.56
N VAL A 849 -15.03 70.88 -80.70
CA VAL A 849 -15.39 69.46 -80.81
C VAL A 849 -16.89 69.33 -81.06
N SER A 850 -17.29 68.62 -82.13
CA SER A 850 -18.68 68.58 -82.63
C SER A 850 -19.62 67.67 -81.82
N GLY A 851 -19.12 66.97 -80.80
CA GLY A 851 -19.88 66.02 -79.99
C GLY A 851 -19.02 64.96 -79.31
N MET A 852 -19.63 64.19 -78.41
CA MET A 852 -18.97 63.21 -77.52
C MET A 852 -18.10 62.17 -78.27
N GLN A 853 -18.53 61.73 -79.46
CA GLN A 853 -17.78 60.77 -80.29
C GLN A 853 -16.47 61.35 -80.86
N GLU A 854 -16.42 62.65 -81.13
CA GLU A 854 -15.21 63.31 -81.63
C GLU A 854 -14.23 63.60 -80.49
N LEU A 855 -14.76 63.94 -79.30
CA LEU A 855 -13.98 64.05 -78.07
C LEU A 855 -13.36 62.69 -77.69
N GLU A 856 -14.16 61.61 -77.74
CA GLU A 856 -13.70 60.23 -77.60
C GLU A 856 -12.65 59.90 -78.64
N ARG A 857 -12.81 60.27 -79.92
CA ARG A 857 -11.81 59.96 -80.96
C ARG A 857 -10.47 60.71 -80.77
N ILE A 858 -10.52 61.92 -80.21
CA ILE A 858 -9.31 62.70 -79.85
C ILE A 858 -8.63 62.08 -78.63
N LEU A 859 -9.39 61.74 -77.58
CA LEU A 859 -8.92 61.03 -76.39
C LEU A 859 -8.46 59.59 -76.70
N SER A 860 -9.05 58.94 -77.71
CA SER A 860 -8.77 57.57 -78.16
C SER A 860 -7.56 57.48 -79.10
N ARG A 861 -7.10 58.59 -79.70
CA ARG A 861 -5.80 58.63 -80.40
C ARG A 861 -4.62 58.79 -79.43
N SER A 862 -4.86 59.33 -78.24
CA SER A 862 -3.91 59.31 -77.11
C SER A 862 -4.01 58.06 -76.23
N ALA A 863 -5.05 57.23 -76.42
CA ALA A 863 -5.33 56.03 -75.61
C ALA A 863 -5.31 54.72 -76.44
N ILE A 864 -4.35 54.58 -77.37
CA ILE A 864 -4.01 53.27 -77.99
C ILE A 864 -3.04 52.45 -77.11
N GLU A 865 -2.58 52.98 -75.98
CA GLU A 865 -1.89 52.18 -74.97
C GLU A 865 -2.65 52.27 -73.64
N CYS A 866 -3.01 51.09 -73.09
CA CYS A 866 -3.64 50.86 -71.79
C CYS A 866 -5.18 50.66 -71.78
N ASN A 867 -5.63 49.49 -72.26
CA ASN A 867 -6.94 48.90 -71.93
C ASN A 867 -6.74 47.52 -71.28
N SER A 868 -6.79 47.45 -69.95
CA SER A 868 -7.28 46.31 -69.13
C SER A 868 -6.97 46.54 -67.64
N ARG A 869 -7.83 47.22 -66.87
CA ARG A 869 -7.70 47.23 -65.40
C ARG A 869 -9.07 47.36 -64.71
N GLU A 870 -9.60 46.23 -64.24
CA GLU A 870 -10.48 46.18 -63.07
C GLU A 870 -9.78 45.38 -61.97
N ALA A 871 -9.70 46.01 -60.80
CA ALA A 871 -9.56 45.54 -59.42
C ALA A 871 -8.70 44.30 -59.08
N VAL A 872 -7.53 44.54 -58.44
CA VAL A 872 -6.69 43.54 -57.75
C VAL A 872 -6.72 43.84 -56.24
N GLU A 873 -7.03 42.83 -55.41
CA GLU A 873 -6.95 42.86 -53.94
C GLU A 873 -5.49 42.97 -53.44
N ILE A 874 -5.23 43.81 -52.43
CA ILE A 874 -3.90 43.98 -51.83
C ILE A 874 -3.60 42.77 -50.93
N SER A 875 -2.78 41.84 -51.42
CA SER A 875 -2.39 40.64 -50.68
C SER A 875 -1.22 40.90 -49.72
N LYS A 876 -1.03 40.01 -48.72
CA LYS A 876 0.12 40.04 -47.79
C LYS A 876 1.46 39.99 -48.53
N GLU A 877 1.48 39.39 -49.71
CA GLU A 877 2.63 39.35 -50.61
C GLU A 877 2.89 40.70 -51.31
N LEU A 878 1.87 41.50 -51.63
CA LEU A 878 1.98 42.79 -52.34
C LEU A 878 2.60 43.89 -51.44
N LEU A 879 2.32 43.87 -50.14
CA LEU A 879 2.85 44.83 -49.17
C LEU A 879 4.31 44.54 -48.78
N ALA A 880 4.69 43.26 -48.67
CA ALA A 880 6.09 42.85 -48.47
C ALA A 880 6.96 43.20 -49.69
N GLN A 881 6.38 43.10 -50.88
CA GLN A 881 6.97 43.49 -52.15
C GLN A 881 7.28 45.00 -52.24
N TRP A 882 6.42 45.87 -51.71
CA TRP A 882 6.68 47.32 -51.70
C TRP A 882 7.59 47.79 -50.57
N GLY A 883 7.95 46.93 -49.62
CA GLY A 883 8.99 47.24 -48.61
C GLY A 883 8.69 48.44 -47.71
N ILE A 884 7.43 48.79 -47.47
CA ILE A 884 7.00 49.91 -46.62
C ILE A 884 7.07 49.48 -45.15
N ALA A 885 7.87 50.16 -44.33
CA ALA A 885 8.22 49.69 -42.98
C ALA A 885 7.86 50.67 -41.85
N THR A 886 7.15 51.77 -42.14
CA THR A 886 6.61 52.73 -41.15
C THR A 886 5.29 53.37 -41.61
N GLU A 887 4.49 53.86 -40.65
CA GLU A 887 3.19 54.54 -40.90
C GLU A 887 3.35 55.87 -41.67
N ASP A 888 4.48 56.55 -41.47
CA ASP A 888 4.86 57.75 -42.23
C ASP A 888 5.31 57.46 -43.67
N GLU A 889 5.82 56.25 -43.96
CA GLU A 889 6.17 55.81 -45.32
C GLU A 889 4.90 55.45 -46.12
N LEU A 890 3.92 54.82 -45.47
CA LEU A 890 2.60 54.55 -46.08
C LEU A 890 1.88 55.86 -46.41
N SER A 891 1.95 56.85 -45.51
CA SER A 891 1.36 58.18 -45.71
C SER A 891 2.05 58.98 -46.81
N ARG A 892 3.38 58.81 -47.00
CA ARG A 892 4.14 59.39 -48.13
C ARG A 892 3.83 58.71 -49.47
N ALA A 893 3.66 57.39 -49.48
CA ALA A 893 3.25 56.61 -50.64
C ALA A 893 1.89 57.06 -51.19
N LEU A 894 0.96 57.37 -50.27
CA LEU A 894 -0.40 57.82 -50.59
C LEU A 894 -0.45 59.31 -51.00
N SER A 895 0.57 60.13 -50.69
CA SER A 895 0.55 61.58 -50.91
C SER A 895 1.32 62.05 -52.15
N ASN A 896 2.26 61.27 -52.69
CA ASN A 896 2.91 61.60 -53.97
C ASN A 896 2.06 61.09 -55.15
N ASN A 897 1.06 61.90 -55.50
CA ASN A 897 0.14 61.74 -56.63
C ASN A 897 0.83 61.57 -57.99
N VAL A 898 1.25 60.34 -58.31
CA VAL A 898 1.55 59.90 -59.67
C VAL A 898 0.63 58.72 -59.98
N LEU A 899 -0.47 59.02 -60.67
CA LEU A 899 -1.46 58.14 -61.32
C LEU A 899 -2.80 57.91 -60.57
N GLY A 900 -3.85 58.58 -61.09
CA GLY A 900 -5.22 58.04 -61.34
C GLY A 900 -6.11 57.60 -60.17
N ALA A 901 -7.29 58.22 -60.07
CA ALA A 901 -8.30 58.06 -59.02
C ALA A 901 -9.12 56.73 -59.02
N ASP A 902 -8.53 55.59 -59.42
CA ASP A 902 -9.26 54.31 -59.57
C ASP A 902 -8.88 53.21 -58.54
N PHE A 903 -8.10 53.50 -57.49
CA PHE A 903 -7.65 52.48 -56.53
C PHE A 903 -7.61 52.97 -55.07
N ILE A 904 -8.74 53.42 -54.52
CA ILE A 904 -8.83 53.80 -53.10
C ILE A 904 -9.63 52.74 -52.33
N HIS A 905 -8.91 51.90 -51.58
CA HIS A 905 -9.49 51.02 -50.55
C HIS A 905 -8.88 51.37 -49.19
N ASN A 906 -9.75 51.76 -48.24
CA ASN A 906 -9.39 51.99 -46.84
C ASN A 906 -9.41 50.66 -46.07
N SER A 907 -8.31 50.29 -45.43
CA SER A 907 -8.25 49.17 -44.48
C SER A 907 -7.40 49.50 -43.25
N LYS A 908 -7.86 49.02 -42.09
CA LYS A 908 -7.25 49.21 -40.76
C LYS A 908 -5.90 48.44 -40.62
N PRO A 909 -4.95 48.95 -39.82
CA PRO A 909 -3.61 48.37 -39.65
C PRO A 909 -3.62 47.05 -38.87
N ASP A 910 -2.94 46.03 -39.41
CA ASP A 910 -2.67 44.75 -38.73
C ASP A 910 -1.20 44.69 -38.25
N PHE A 911 -1.01 44.74 -36.93
CA PHE A 911 0.29 44.69 -36.26
C PHE A 911 1.04 43.37 -36.51
N GLY A 912 0.33 42.30 -36.90
CA GLY A 912 0.94 41.01 -37.26
C GLY A 912 1.64 41.03 -38.62
N ILE A 913 1.14 41.79 -39.59
CA ILE A 913 1.75 41.94 -40.92
C ILE A 913 3.03 42.79 -40.83
N PHE A 914 3.05 43.77 -39.92
CA PHE A 914 4.21 44.63 -39.66
C PHE A 914 5.44 43.87 -39.15
N ASN A 915 5.27 42.90 -38.23
CA ASN A 915 6.39 42.10 -37.73
C ASN A 915 6.95 41.15 -38.80
N TYR A 916 6.09 40.57 -39.63
CA TYR A 916 6.50 39.66 -40.70
C TYR A 916 7.39 40.35 -41.76
N VAL A 917 7.03 41.56 -42.21
CA VAL A 917 7.83 42.32 -43.17
C VAL A 917 9.18 42.75 -42.57
N LYS A 918 9.20 43.14 -41.28
CA LYS A 918 10.43 43.49 -40.56
C LYS A 918 11.38 42.29 -40.45
N GLU A 919 10.85 41.09 -40.21
CA GLU A 919 11.64 39.86 -40.11
C GLU A 919 12.25 39.44 -41.46
N ILE A 920 11.50 39.51 -42.56
CA ILE A 920 12.00 39.12 -43.89
C ILE A 920 13.09 40.08 -44.41
N LEU A 921 12.89 41.39 -44.24
CA LEU A 921 13.91 42.38 -44.65
C LEU A 921 15.20 42.25 -43.81
N ALA A 922 15.06 42.02 -42.50
CA ALA A 922 16.21 41.77 -41.63
C ALA A 922 16.93 40.45 -42.00
N ARG A 923 16.19 39.39 -42.31
CA ARG A 923 16.74 38.10 -42.75
C ARG A 923 17.56 38.25 -44.03
N SER A 924 16.99 38.86 -45.06
CA SER A 924 17.67 39.05 -46.35
C SER A 924 18.97 39.82 -46.18
N LYS A 925 18.94 40.93 -45.43
CA LYS A 925 20.13 41.73 -45.14
C LYS A 925 21.20 40.94 -44.38
N ASN A 926 20.84 40.26 -43.29
CA ASN A 926 21.79 39.50 -42.48
C ASN A 926 22.43 38.35 -43.26
N ASN A 927 21.67 37.63 -44.06
CA ASN A 927 22.16 36.52 -44.88
C ASN A 927 23.11 37.03 -46.00
N VAL A 928 22.82 38.20 -46.60
CA VAL A 928 23.73 38.84 -47.57
C VAL A 928 25.03 39.26 -46.87
N ILE A 929 24.99 39.88 -45.69
CA ILE A 929 26.19 40.26 -44.92
C ILE A 929 27.03 39.03 -44.56
N GLU A 930 26.40 37.96 -44.07
CA GLU A 930 27.10 36.72 -43.73
C GLU A 930 27.74 36.08 -44.96
N TYR A 931 27.07 36.09 -46.10
CA TYR A 931 27.62 35.57 -47.34
C TYR A 931 28.82 36.38 -47.84
N LEU A 932 28.74 37.72 -47.77
CA LEU A 932 29.83 38.62 -48.15
C LEU A 932 31.05 38.47 -47.21
N SER A 933 30.84 38.19 -45.93
CA SER A 933 31.93 37.96 -44.95
C SER A 933 32.83 36.76 -45.28
N LYS A 934 32.33 35.82 -46.08
CA LYS A 934 33.04 34.61 -46.50
C LYS A 934 33.81 34.80 -47.80
N GLN A 935 33.68 35.96 -48.47
CA GLN A 935 34.38 36.28 -49.72
C GLN A 935 35.59 37.16 -49.43
N ALA A 936 36.77 36.77 -49.91
CA ALA A 936 38.03 37.47 -49.64
C ALA A 936 38.09 38.90 -50.21
N GLU A 937 37.18 39.26 -51.12
CA GLU A 937 37.11 40.57 -51.78
C GLU A 937 36.37 41.63 -50.94
N TYR A 938 35.61 41.22 -49.92
CA TYR A 938 34.76 42.10 -49.12
C TYR A 938 35.19 42.10 -47.65
N ASP A 939 35.30 43.29 -47.07
CA ASP A 939 35.45 43.51 -45.64
C ASP A 939 34.17 44.13 -45.07
N VAL A 940 33.48 43.32 -44.26
CA VAL A 940 32.19 43.64 -43.60
C VAL A 940 32.36 43.93 -42.10
N SER A 941 33.60 44.00 -41.59
CA SER A 941 33.86 44.24 -40.16
C SER A 941 33.45 45.65 -39.69
N GLU A 942 33.42 46.64 -40.59
CA GLU A 942 32.93 48.01 -40.36
C GLU A 942 31.65 48.31 -41.17
N CYS A 943 30.65 47.43 -41.12
CA CYS A 943 29.38 47.64 -41.83
C CYS A 943 28.57 48.81 -41.25
N ILE A 944 28.27 49.83 -42.07
CA ILE A 944 27.44 50.98 -41.68
C ILE A 944 26.05 50.85 -42.30
N GLU A 945 25.02 50.71 -41.47
CA GLU A 945 23.62 50.69 -41.91
C GLU A 945 23.10 52.09 -42.21
N ILE A 946 22.63 52.32 -43.44
CA ILE A 946 21.99 53.57 -43.86
C ILE A 946 20.47 53.44 -43.74
N SER A 947 19.93 52.30 -44.16
CA SER A 947 18.52 51.97 -44.05
C SER A 947 18.36 50.46 -43.85
N LYS A 948 17.11 50.02 -43.64
CA LYS A 948 16.80 48.59 -43.45
C LYS A 948 17.22 47.72 -44.64
N THR A 949 17.38 48.29 -45.83
CA THR A 949 17.75 47.58 -47.07
C THR A 949 19.11 48.01 -47.64
N ILE A 950 19.74 49.07 -47.12
CA ILE A 950 20.98 49.65 -47.65
C ILE A 950 22.07 49.72 -46.57
N PHE A 951 23.26 49.21 -46.88
CA PHE A 951 24.43 49.27 -45.99
C PHE A 951 25.73 49.43 -46.77
N ILE A 952 26.74 50.03 -46.13
CA ILE A 952 28.06 50.31 -46.71
C ILE A 952 29.06 49.25 -46.24
N VAL A 953 29.85 48.70 -47.16
CA VAL A 953 30.93 47.75 -46.89
C VAL A 953 32.19 48.14 -47.68
N LYS A 954 33.36 47.63 -47.31
CA LYS A 954 34.58 47.83 -48.09
C LYS A 954 34.77 46.65 -49.05
N LYS A 955 34.99 46.91 -50.33
CA LYS A 955 35.39 45.90 -51.32
C LYS A 955 36.73 46.30 -51.89
N HIS A 956 37.76 45.48 -51.73
CA HIS A 956 39.15 45.83 -52.07
C HIS A 956 39.59 47.21 -51.49
N ASP A 957 39.33 47.45 -50.20
CA ASP A 957 39.58 48.73 -49.49
C ASP A 957 38.80 49.97 -49.97
N ILE A 958 37.85 49.82 -50.90
CA ILE A 958 36.98 50.91 -51.38
C ILE A 958 35.58 50.76 -50.78
N GLN A 959 35.04 51.83 -50.21
CA GLN A 959 33.66 51.84 -49.70
C GLN A 959 32.65 51.75 -50.86
N ILE A 960 31.77 50.75 -50.80
CA ILE A 960 30.70 50.51 -51.75
C ILE A 960 29.34 50.44 -51.04
N TYR A 961 28.27 50.75 -51.76
CA TYR A 961 26.90 50.66 -51.26
C TYR A 961 26.29 49.31 -51.66
N ILE A 962 25.75 48.58 -50.70
CA ILE A 962 25.04 47.32 -50.92
C ILE A 962 23.56 47.52 -50.66
N ILE A 963 22.74 47.13 -51.64
CA ILE A 963 21.28 47.06 -51.51
C ILE A 963 20.91 45.58 -51.41
N ALA A 964 20.32 45.16 -50.28
CA ALA A 964 19.86 43.79 -50.06
C ALA A 964 18.33 43.71 -50.13
N ARG A 965 17.81 42.81 -50.98
CA ARG A 965 16.38 42.59 -51.15
C ARG A 965 15.98 41.10 -51.10
N PRO A 966 14.88 40.75 -50.41
CA PRO A 966 14.38 39.39 -50.42
C PRO A 966 13.82 39.03 -51.80
N SER A 967 14.08 37.81 -52.26
CA SER A 967 13.59 37.26 -53.53
C SER A 967 12.78 35.97 -53.37
N ASP A 968 12.26 35.70 -52.17
CA ASP A 968 11.48 34.52 -51.77
C ASP A 968 10.33 34.16 -52.72
N TYR A 969 9.82 35.15 -53.46
CA TYR A 969 8.68 35.04 -54.37
C TYR A 969 9.06 35.10 -55.85
N GLY A 970 10.35 34.92 -56.18
CA GLY A 970 10.83 34.85 -57.57
C GLY A 970 10.93 36.20 -58.30
N GLN A 971 10.78 37.32 -57.59
CA GLN A 971 10.92 38.68 -58.11
C GLN A 971 11.53 39.62 -57.07
N ILE A 972 12.08 40.76 -57.53
CA ILE A 972 12.59 41.84 -56.67
C ILE A 972 11.91 43.15 -57.00
N ILE A 973 11.58 43.93 -55.97
CA ILE A 973 10.93 45.23 -56.11
C ILE A 973 11.74 46.24 -55.30
N LEU A 974 12.16 47.30 -56.00
CA LEU A 974 12.86 48.46 -55.46
C LEU A 974 11.81 49.55 -55.31
N TYR A 975 11.73 50.14 -54.12
CA TYR A 975 10.61 51.01 -53.75
C TYR A 975 11.06 52.36 -53.23
N TYR A 976 12.17 52.42 -52.51
CA TYR A 976 12.63 53.67 -51.95
C TYR A 976 13.37 54.49 -53.00
N ASP A 977 13.02 55.77 -53.15
CA ASP A 977 13.72 56.69 -54.06
C ASP A 977 15.23 56.67 -53.80
N SER A 978 15.67 56.55 -52.53
CA SER A 978 17.08 56.39 -52.17
C SER A 978 17.78 55.15 -52.75
N GLU A 979 17.06 54.05 -53.01
CA GLU A 979 17.62 52.85 -53.66
C GLU A 979 17.78 53.05 -55.17
N LEU A 980 16.81 53.74 -55.78
CA LEU A 980 16.84 54.10 -57.19
C LEU A 980 17.91 55.17 -57.45
N ASP A 981 17.99 56.19 -56.60
CA ASP A 981 19.01 57.24 -56.62
C ASP A 981 20.42 56.66 -56.44
N LEU A 982 20.60 55.64 -55.59
CA LEU A 982 21.89 54.94 -55.41
C LEU A 982 22.28 54.07 -56.61
N LEU A 983 21.30 53.52 -57.34
CA LEU A 983 21.53 52.78 -58.58
C LEU A 983 21.79 53.71 -59.77
N ASP A 984 21.34 54.97 -59.70
CA ASP A 984 21.57 56.01 -60.70
C ASP A 984 22.90 56.78 -60.47
N TYR A 985 23.51 56.64 -59.29
CA TYR A 985 24.77 57.27 -58.92
C TYR A 985 26.00 56.58 -59.56
N GLU A 986 26.93 57.34 -60.12
CA GLU A 986 28.14 56.81 -60.82
C GLU A 986 29.18 56.10 -59.92
N LYS A 987 28.90 55.87 -58.62
CA LYS A 987 29.81 55.15 -57.71
C LYS A 987 29.32 53.74 -57.39
N ASP A 988 30.28 52.82 -57.27
CA ASP A 988 30.11 51.36 -57.13
C ASP A 988 29.02 50.93 -56.13
N CYS A 989 27.80 50.77 -56.62
CA CYS A 989 26.66 50.20 -55.90
C CYS A 989 26.40 48.76 -56.38
N GLU A 990 26.08 47.84 -55.47
CA GLU A 990 25.73 46.46 -55.80
C GLU A 990 24.35 46.07 -55.25
N LEU A 991 23.52 45.46 -56.10
CA LEU A 991 22.22 44.91 -55.73
C LEU A 991 22.35 43.40 -55.48
N TRP A 992 21.97 42.95 -54.30
CA TRP A 992 22.04 41.57 -53.84
C TRP A 992 20.66 41.04 -53.44
N VAL A 993 20.39 39.78 -53.81
CA VAL A 993 19.08 39.15 -53.59
C VAL A 993 19.20 37.82 -52.86
N GLU A 994 18.24 37.55 -51.97
CA GLU A 994 18.26 36.39 -51.06
C GLU A 994 16.85 35.82 -50.84
N ASP A 995 16.65 34.51 -50.98
CA ASP A 995 15.33 33.85 -50.98
C ASP A 995 15.11 32.86 -49.80
N GLY A 996 16.02 32.82 -48.83
CA GLY A 996 16.00 31.90 -47.69
C GLY A 996 16.38 30.45 -48.02
N LYS A 997 16.62 30.10 -49.30
CA LYS A 997 16.83 28.71 -49.76
C LYS A 997 18.15 28.54 -50.55
N SER A 998 18.55 29.56 -51.29
CA SER A 998 19.70 29.60 -52.18
C SER A 998 20.74 30.58 -51.65
N ASN A 999 22.02 30.37 -52.00
CA ASN A 999 23.06 31.35 -51.65
C ASN A 999 22.74 32.73 -52.26
N PRO A 1000 22.95 33.84 -51.53
CA PRO A 1000 22.71 35.20 -52.03
C PRO A 1000 23.40 35.45 -53.38
N GLN A 1001 22.70 36.15 -54.28
CA GLN A 1001 23.21 36.42 -55.62
C GLN A 1001 23.27 37.92 -55.92
N LYS A 1002 24.38 38.36 -56.54
CA LYS A 1002 24.49 39.69 -57.13
C LYS A 1002 23.66 39.77 -58.42
N ILE A 1003 22.83 40.81 -58.52
CA ILE A 1003 22.06 41.17 -59.70
C ILE A 1003 22.71 42.40 -60.33
N THR A 1004 23.19 42.26 -61.56
CA THR A 1004 23.72 43.38 -62.35
C THR A 1004 22.68 43.84 -63.36
N PHE A 1005 22.77 45.09 -63.82
CA PHE A 1005 21.87 45.62 -64.85
C PHE A 1005 21.84 44.74 -66.12
N GLY A 1006 22.98 44.19 -66.54
CA GLY A 1006 23.03 43.23 -67.66
C GLY A 1006 22.31 41.91 -67.37
N LYS A 1007 22.28 41.45 -66.11
CA LYS A 1007 21.50 40.27 -65.70
C LYS A 1007 20.00 40.58 -65.69
N ILE A 1008 19.62 41.81 -65.30
CA ILE A 1008 18.23 42.30 -65.38
C ILE A 1008 17.75 42.30 -66.83
N LEU A 1009 18.51 42.90 -67.77
CA LEU A 1009 18.14 42.93 -69.19
C LEU A 1009 18.00 41.53 -69.81
N LYS A 1010 18.83 40.56 -69.38
CA LYS A 1010 18.73 39.16 -69.81
C LYS A 1010 17.50 38.45 -69.23
N LEU A 1011 17.17 38.70 -67.96
CA LEU A 1011 16.02 38.09 -67.28
C LEU A 1011 14.69 38.65 -67.78
N THR A 1012 14.64 39.95 -68.07
CA THR A 1012 13.41 40.62 -68.55
C THR A 1012 13.22 40.54 -70.06
N GLY A 1013 14.24 40.11 -70.82
CA GLY A 1013 14.19 40.02 -72.28
C GLY A 1013 14.14 41.38 -73.00
N VAL A 1014 14.41 42.48 -72.27
CA VAL A 1014 14.37 43.83 -72.83
C VAL A 1014 15.60 44.06 -73.72
N ASN A 1015 15.37 44.13 -75.03
CA ASN A 1015 16.42 44.40 -76.03
C ASN A 1015 16.34 45.80 -76.66
N LYS A 1016 15.39 46.64 -76.22
CA LYS A 1016 15.20 48.02 -76.68
C LYS A 1016 14.90 48.93 -75.48
N ILE A 1017 15.83 49.84 -75.18
CA ILE A 1017 15.69 50.85 -74.12
C ILE A 1017 15.40 52.20 -74.79
N LEU A 1018 14.23 52.77 -74.47
CA LEU A 1018 13.75 54.04 -75.05
C LEU A 1018 14.21 55.23 -74.17
N LEU A 1019 15.16 56.03 -74.65
CA LEU A 1019 15.71 57.18 -73.93
C LEU A 1019 14.85 58.45 -74.10
N ARG A 1020 13.62 58.45 -73.59
CA ARG A 1020 12.66 59.55 -73.80
C ARG A 1020 12.81 60.76 -72.86
N SER A 1021 13.73 60.74 -71.87
CA SER A 1021 13.89 61.82 -70.88
C SER A 1021 15.34 62.30 -70.63
N ILE A 1022 16.31 62.00 -71.51
CA ILE A 1022 17.70 62.50 -71.37
C ILE A 1022 17.88 63.91 -72.01
N ARG A 1023 16.81 64.53 -72.51
CA ARG A 1023 16.85 65.89 -73.09
C ARG A 1023 15.84 66.82 -72.43
N GLU A 1024 16.12 67.16 -71.19
CA GLU A 1024 16.03 68.51 -70.62
C GLU A 1024 17.06 68.57 -69.48
N ASN A 1025 18.33 68.33 -69.83
CA ASN A 1025 19.47 68.53 -68.93
C ASN A 1025 20.22 69.79 -69.36
N GLY A 1026 19.96 70.88 -68.64
CA GLY A 1026 20.72 72.11 -68.59
C GLY A 1026 20.67 72.65 -67.17
#